data_AF-A0AA39N5V2-F1
#
_entry.id   AF-A0AA39N5V2-F1
#
_cell.length_a   1.000
_cell.length_b   1.000
_cell.length_c   1.000
_cell.angle_alpha   90.00
_cell.angle_beta   90.00
_cell.angle_gamma   90.00
#
_symmetry.space_group_name_H-M   'P 1'
#
loop_
_entity.id
_entity.type
_entity.pdbx_description
1 polymer ?
#
loop_
_entity_poly.entity_id
_entity_poly.type
_entity_poly.pdbx_seq_one_letter_code
_entity_poly.pdbx_strand_id
1 'polypeptide(L)'
;MHCWRLPLSVVISVDVKSNHQRRCQEQRGIWQGCCPHLTPTSMPSPSSSEASFILVGGEASAHKKSSSGSSPSYAHDWSRRATGGNLHIHGRHFVDKYGRVCGLRGVNLSGSSKSPANHDDDVFPAEHETVTFVGRPFPLEEAHEHLSRLRRWGFTFIRFLVMWEAVEHAGLGIYDTEYLDYIRNLLSMLPQYGMIAFVALHQDVWSRYSGGSGAPAWTLEAVGFDLHKLEETGSAWLKGVKGGGHVEEEQGLWSCGYTKLAAATMATCFWAGDAFAPKLKLKNRHGDDVSVQEFLQGAFLDMFDNIVRAVGDLEAVIGFEMMNEPHRGYVELQSLHVFDYNTDLHLAHMPTAFESFQLGSGHPTEVAVYTRSFPMPTRKTSSAILNTEGEKVWRPDGPSQGQCIWEMHGVWGWDVNKKEGVILRENYFVKHPMTGQKIDWYDDFFYPFIRKWEQRKVLFIEGHSERGFFVPSLSPPEKQLSNMVYAPHWYDLNALFSKAFGDFTVNVQGLSRGMFPLKAFYWGHAGARDNYSLQIKNYLKKKAFTSDNWLWQTRIMDAMITGLERSLVGYTLWCYNPSHDDETGDNWNGESFSWFSRKRALPPFLLYYEQTCSVVRPYPAKTAGIPLRFEYEMNTGSFTFEWANADSKEETGQANPSVASPPISGHPIASAWETEIFIPSMITDGRKVVVDGLEPGDSYVHDEQRQTLFIVTENRTAGKRHKGGGVR
;
A
#
# COMPACT_ATOMS: atom_id res chain seq x y z
N MET A 1 8.45 34.67 -4.97
CA MET A 1 8.86 36.00 -4.43
C MET A 1 10.20 35.84 -3.71
N HIS A 2 10.89 36.95 -3.40
CA HIS A 2 12.31 36.92 -3.02
C HIS A 2 12.63 36.49 -1.57
N CYS A 3 13.86 35.98 -1.42
CA CYS A 3 14.79 36.10 -0.30
C CYS A 3 14.28 36.41 1.11
N TRP A 4 14.75 35.63 2.09
CA TRP A 4 15.62 36.16 3.17
C TRP A 4 16.71 35.13 3.52
N ARG A 5 17.98 35.58 3.53
CA ARG A 5 19.07 34.93 4.27
C ARG A 5 19.26 35.71 5.57
N LEU A 6 19.65 35.04 6.66
CA LEU A 6 20.68 35.47 7.63
C LEU A 6 20.88 34.33 8.67
N PRO A 7 22.08 34.16 9.24
CA PRO A 7 22.37 33.09 10.21
C PRO A 7 22.16 33.58 11.66
N LEU A 8 21.93 32.64 12.59
CA LEU A 8 22.13 32.90 14.02
C LEU A 8 22.45 31.61 14.78
N SER A 9 23.72 31.46 15.16
CA SER A 9 24.17 30.39 16.05
C SER A 9 23.70 30.68 17.47
N VAL A 10 22.92 29.79 18.07
CA VAL A 10 22.55 29.87 19.50
C VAL A 10 22.89 28.54 20.17
N VAL A 11 23.99 28.54 20.91
CA VAL A 11 24.36 27.41 21.78
C VAL A 11 23.58 27.55 23.09
N ILE A 12 22.72 26.58 23.39
CA ILE A 12 22.10 26.44 24.72
C ILE A 12 22.65 25.17 25.34
N SER A 13 23.57 25.33 26.29
CA SER A 13 24.00 24.23 27.17
C SER A 13 23.01 24.10 28.33
N VAL A 14 22.58 22.88 28.63
CA VAL A 14 21.77 22.57 29.82
C VAL A 14 22.42 21.38 30.54
N ASP A 15 23.26 21.66 31.54
CA ASP A 15 23.83 20.66 32.44
C ASP A 15 22.74 20.22 33.45
N VAL A 16 22.28 18.96 33.35
CA VAL A 16 21.36 18.35 34.32
C VAL A 16 22.01 17.13 34.95
N LYS A 17 22.64 17.34 36.10
CA LYS A 17 23.29 16.27 36.87
C LYS A 17 22.26 15.35 37.53
N SER A 18 22.39 14.07 37.21
CA SER A 18 22.10 12.89 38.05
C SER A 18 21.32 13.10 39.35
N ASN A 19 20.10 12.56 39.43
CA ASN A 19 19.63 11.87 40.64
C ASN A 19 18.39 11.00 40.37
N HIS A 20 18.59 9.74 40.00
CA HIS A 20 17.52 8.73 39.90
C HIS A 20 17.98 7.37 40.47
N GLN A 21 17.86 7.24 41.80
CA GLN A 21 17.76 5.96 42.49
C GLN A 21 16.63 6.06 43.53
N ARG A 22 16.07 4.90 43.93
CA ARG A 22 14.97 4.73 44.90
C ARG A 22 13.55 5.18 44.44
N ARG A 23 12.98 4.46 43.46
CA ARG A 23 11.60 3.92 43.57
C ARG A 23 11.27 2.89 42.46
N CYS A 24 11.86 1.69 42.59
CA CYS A 24 11.58 0.55 41.70
C CYS A 24 11.41 -0.76 42.51
N GLN A 25 10.34 -0.87 43.31
CA GLN A 25 10.02 -2.14 43.99
C GLN A 25 8.53 -2.41 44.30
N GLU A 26 7.64 -1.41 44.20
CA GLU A 26 6.23 -1.53 44.64
C GLU A 26 5.18 -1.66 43.51
N GLN A 27 5.59 -1.74 42.23
CA GLN A 27 4.65 -1.84 41.08
C GLN A 27 4.63 -3.23 40.39
N ARG A 28 5.15 -4.29 41.03
CA ARG A 28 5.11 -5.66 40.49
C ARG A 28 3.81 -6.45 40.76
N GLY A 29 2.79 -5.85 41.38
CA GLY A 29 1.60 -6.55 41.88
C GLY A 29 0.28 -6.39 41.11
N ILE A 30 0.25 -5.69 39.98
CA ILE A 30 -1.02 -5.27 39.32
C ILE A 30 -1.15 -5.72 37.85
N TRP A 31 -0.06 -6.12 37.18
CA TRP A 31 -0.06 -6.39 35.72
C TRP A 31 0.29 -7.84 35.38
N GLN A 32 -0.67 -8.75 35.58
CA GLN A 32 -0.65 -10.14 35.06
C GLN A 32 -2.00 -10.57 34.45
N GLY A 33 -2.94 -9.65 34.22
CA GLY A 33 -4.34 -9.99 33.92
C GLY A 33 -4.74 -10.20 32.45
N CYS A 34 -3.85 -10.03 31.47
CA CYS A 34 -4.24 -9.95 30.04
C CYS A 34 -3.53 -10.94 29.09
N CYS A 35 -2.83 -11.95 29.61
CA CYS A 35 -2.25 -13.05 28.82
C CYS A 35 -2.33 -14.35 29.65
N PRO A 36 -3.19 -15.32 29.30
CA PRO A 36 -3.20 -16.62 29.95
C PRO A 36 -2.00 -17.44 29.48
N HIS A 37 -0.91 -17.42 30.25
CA HIS A 37 0.19 -18.38 30.10
C HIS A 37 -0.31 -19.79 30.46
N LEU A 38 -0.69 -20.57 29.44
CA LEU A 38 -1.04 -21.99 29.60
C LEU A 38 0.23 -22.81 29.87
N THR A 39 0.62 -22.90 31.14
CA THR A 39 1.58 -23.92 31.60
C THR A 39 0.94 -25.31 31.51
N PRO A 40 1.56 -26.30 30.83
CA PRO A 40 0.94 -27.59 30.61
C PRO A 40 1.03 -28.49 31.87
N THR A 41 -0.07 -28.61 32.61
CA THR A 41 -0.22 -29.62 33.67
C THR A 41 -1.44 -30.52 33.41
N SER A 42 -1.15 -31.80 33.19
CA SER A 42 -2.09 -32.94 33.15
C SER A 42 -3.34 -32.79 32.27
N MET A 43 -3.22 -33.14 30.99
CA MET A 43 -4.35 -33.75 30.25
C MET A 43 -4.20 -35.28 30.22
N PRO A 44 -5.29 -36.05 30.37
CA PRO A 44 -5.26 -37.51 30.20
C PRO A 44 -5.07 -37.86 28.72
N SER A 45 -4.34 -38.94 28.44
CA SER A 45 -4.01 -39.36 27.07
C SER A 45 -5.22 -39.94 26.32
N PRO A 46 -5.64 -39.35 25.18
CA PRO A 46 -6.56 -40.00 24.25
C PRO A 46 -5.84 -41.10 23.48
N SER A 47 -6.46 -42.27 23.33
CA SER A 47 -5.93 -43.37 22.52
C SER A 47 -6.01 -43.08 21.02
N SER A 48 -5.07 -43.64 20.25
CA SER A 48 -5.00 -43.51 18.80
C SER A 48 -6.12 -44.24 18.05
N SER A 49 -6.96 -43.51 17.30
CA SER A 49 -7.62 -44.01 16.09
C SER A 49 -8.25 -42.88 15.27
N GLU A 50 -8.14 -42.99 13.95
CA GLU A 50 -9.02 -42.43 12.91
C GLU A 50 -9.30 -40.92 12.89
N ALA A 51 -8.39 -40.18 12.25
CA ALA A 51 -8.81 -39.04 11.44
C ALA A 51 -9.44 -39.54 10.13
N SER A 52 -10.64 -39.08 9.78
CA SER A 52 -11.27 -39.37 8.48
C SER A 52 -11.93 -38.12 7.90
N PHE A 53 -11.52 -37.76 6.68
CA PHE A 53 -12.20 -36.73 5.89
C PHE A 53 -13.47 -37.32 5.29
N ILE A 54 -14.58 -36.57 5.33
CA ILE A 54 -15.81 -36.94 4.62
C ILE A 54 -16.27 -35.77 3.75
N LEU A 55 -15.99 -35.88 2.45
CA LEU A 55 -16.70 -35.18 1.38
C LEU A 55 -18.02 -35.92 1.13
N VAL A 56 -19.15 -35.20 1.01
CA VAL A 56 -20.39 -35.72 0.40
C VAL A 56 -21.06 -34.65 -0.43
N GLY A 57 -21.37 -35.00 -1.69
CA GLY A 57 -22.36 -34.31 -2.50
C GLY A 57 -23.21 -35.34 -3.26
N GLY A 58 -24.55 -35.15 -3.26
CA GLY A 58 -25.53 -35.97 -4.00
C GLY A 58 -25.69 -37.42 -3.48
N GLU A 59 -26.85 -37.93 -3.09
CA GLU A 59 -28.19 -37.76 -3.68
C GLU A 59 -29.33 -37.79 -2.63
N ALA A 60 -30.58 -37.92 -3.08
CA ALA A 60 -31.77 -37.49 -2.36
C ALA A 60 -32.44 -38.54 -1.45
N SER A 61 -32.87 -38.10 -0.27
CA SER A 61 -34.04 -38.64 0.44
C SER A 61 -34.79 -37.51 1.15
N ALA A 62 -36.12 -37.59 1.23
CA ALA A 62 -36.97 -36.43 1.47
C ALA A 62 -37.49 -36.31 2.92
N HIS A 63 -36.99 -35.32 3.66
CA HIS A 63 -37.69 -34.78 4.83
C HIS A 63 -37.65 -33.23 4.85
N LYS A 64 -38.84 -32.61 4.86
CA LYS A 64 -38.99 -31.15 4.97
C LYS A 64 -38.66 -30.66 6.38
N LYS A 65 -37.74 -29.70 6.52
CA LYS A 65 -37.75 -28.72 7.62
C LYS A 65 -37.05 -27.41 7.21
N SER A 66 -37.74 -26.31 7.48
CA SER A 66 -37.40 -24.89 7.25
C SER A 66 -35.91 -24.54 7.15
N SER A 67 -35.48 -24.02 5.99
CA SER A 67 -34.12 -23.50 5.75
C SER A 67 -34.11 -21.98 5.54
N SER A 68 -34.04 -21.21 6.63
CA SER A 68 -33.65 -19.79 6.58
C SER A 68 -32.13 -19.70 6.41
N GLY A 69 -31.66 -19.11 5.30
CA GLY A 69 -30.24 -19.18 4.90
C GLY A 69 -29.29 -18.30 5.70
N SER A 70 -28.86 -18.75 6.88
CA SER A 70 -27.71 -18.18 7.61
C SER A 70 -26.42 -18.92 7.26
N SER A 71 -25.42 -18.21 6.72
CA SER A 71 -24.04 -18.72 6.69
C SER A 71 -23.46 -18.73 8.11
N PRO A 72 -22.73 -19.77 8.55
CA PRO A 72 -22.10 -19.84 9.88
C PRO A 72 -20.82 -18.99 9.90
N SER A 73 -20.98 -17.68 9.71
CA SER A 73 -19.93 -16.79 9.23
C SER A 73 -19.60 -15.69 10.24
N TYR A 74 -18.37 -15.74 10.76
CA TYR A 74 -17.69 -14.59 11.36
C TYR A 74 -17.67 -13.38 10.41
N ALA A 75 -17.82 -12.17 10.95
CA ALA A 75 -17.89 -10.89 10.25
C ALA A 75 -19.03 -10.74 9.21
N HIS A 76 -19.24 -9.50 8.76
CA HIS A 76 -20.21 -9.08 7.76
C HIS A 76 -19.90 -9.64 6.36
N ASP A 77 -20.91 -9.78 5.52
CA ASP A 77 -20.85 -10.34 4.17
C ASP A 77 -20.97 -9.21 3.11
N TRP A 78 -20.03 -9.15 2.15
CA TRP A 78 -20.03 -8.22 1.01
C TRP A 78 -20.56 -8.80 -0.31
N SER A 79 -20.93 -10.08 -0.35
CA SER A 79 -21.50 -10.71 -1.56
C SER A 79 -22.76 -9.97 -2.04
N ARG A 80 -23.05 -10.04 -3.34
CA ARG A 80 -24.23 -9.42 -3.99
C ARG A 80 -25.55 -9.83 -3.32
N ARG A 81 -25.57 -11.00 -2.68
CA ARG A 81 -26.69 -11.49 -1.85
C ARG A 81 -26.91 -10.64 -0.58
N ALA A 82 -25.83 -10.25 0.10
CA ALA A 82 -25.86 -9.50 1.36
C ALA A 82 -25.93 -7.97 1.18
N THR A 83 -25.52 -7.47 0.02
CA THR A 83 -25.55 -6.04 -0.39
C THR A 83 -26.70 -5.71 -1.36
N GLY A 84 -27.39 -6.73 -1.89
CA GLY A 84 -28.46 -6.62 -2.89
C GLY A 84 -27.97 -6.40 -4.34
N GLY A 85 -26.67 -6.19 -4.55
CA GLY A 85 -26.05 -5.88 -5.84
C GLY A 85 -24.56 -5.56 -5.69
N ASN A 86 -23.95 -4.92 -6.68
CA ASN A 86 -22.60 -4.38 -6.53
C ASN A 86 -22.61 -3.24 -5.49
N LEU A 87 -21.46 -2.97 -4.86
CA LEU A 87 -21.25 -1.68 -4.20
C LEU A 87 -21.02 -0.60 -5.26
N HIS A 88 -21.60 0.58 -5.07
CA HIS A 88 -21.41 1.74 -5.94
C HIS A 88 -20.84 2.92 -5.15
N ILE A 89 -20.26 3.88 -5.86
CA ILE A 89 -19.71 5.10 -5.27
C ILE A 89 -20.81 6.17 -5.21
N HIS A 90 -21.01 6.77 -4.04
CA HIS A 90 -21.85 7.96 -3.90
C HIS A 90 -21.11 9.02 -3.08
N GLY A 91 -20.74 10.13 -3.72
CA GLY A 91 -19.94 11.19 -3.10
C GLY A 91 -18.61 10.68 -2.57
N ARG A 92 -18.47 10.59 -1.25
CA ARG A 92 -17.27 10.08 -0.54
C ARG A 92 -17.43 8.68 0.07
N HIS A 93 -18.48 7.96 -0.29
CA HIS A 93 -18.87 6.69 0.32
C HIS A 93 -19.02 5.58 -0.71
N PHE A 94 -18.67 4.34 -0.32
CA PHE A 94 -19.23 3.14 -0.95
C PHE A 94 -20.61 2.89 -0.34
N VAL A 95 -21.59 2.54 -1.17
CA VAL A 95 -22.99 2.35 -0.78
C VAL A 95 -23.51 1.03 -1.35
N ASP A 96 -24.28 0.28 -0.57
CA ASP A 96 -24.96 -0.94 -1.04
C ASP A 96 -26.30 -0.64 -1.73
N LYS A 97 -26.93 -1.63 -2.36
CA LYS A 97 -28.22 -1.42 -3.04
C LYS A 97 -29.36 -1.09 -2.08
N TYR A 98 -29.16 -1.29 -0.78
CA TYR A 98 -30.11 -0.91 0.26
C TYR A 98 -29.90 0.52 0.77
N GLY A 99 -28.94 1.28 0.22
CA GLY A 99 -28.66 2.67 0.60
C GLY A 99 -27.79 2.82 1.85
N ARG A 100 -27.13 1.74 2.30
CA ARG A 100 -26.28 1.76 3.50
C ARG A 100 -24.83 2.13 3.16
N VAL A 101 -24.22 3.01 3.95
CA VAL A 101 -22.79 3.36 3.82
C VAL A 101 -21.94 2.17 4.26
N CYS A 102 -20.99 1.78 3.40
CA CYS A 102 -20.16 0.59 3.57
C CYS A 102 -18.73 0.99 4.01
N GLY A 103 -18.39 0.71 5.27
CA GLY A 103 -17.10 1.03 5.89
C GLY A 103 -16.02 -0.01 5.58
N LEU A 104 -15.50 -0.03 4.35
CA LEU A 104 -14.57 -1.07 3.90
C LEU A 104 -13.24 -1.08 4.68
N ARG A 105 -12.86 -2.22 5.29
CA ARG A 105 -11.55 -2.42 5.93
C ARG A 105 -10.91 -3.75 5.54
N GLY A 106 -9.59 -3.73 5.34
CA GLY A 106 -8.78 -4.93 5.23
C GLY A 106 -7.30 -4.67 4.99
N VAL A 107 -6.72 -5.32 3.98
CA VAL A 107 -5.27 -5.58 3.91
C VAL A 107 -4.70 -5.49 2.49
N ASN A 108 -3.41 -5.20 2.39
CA ASN A 108 -2.59 -5.52 1.21
C ASN A 108 -2.22 -7.00 1.25
N LEU A 109 -2.47 -7.70 0.15
CA LEU A 109 -2.19 -9.13 -0.04
C LEU A 109 -1.46 -9.31 -1.39
N SER A 110 -0.13 -9.50 -1.43
CA SER A 110 0.84 -9.52 -0.31
C SER A 110 2.20 -8.93 -0.70
N GLY A 111 3.05 -8.65 0.30
CA GLY A 111 4.47 -8.35 0.05
C GLY A 111 5.21 -9.49 -0.67
N SER A 112 4.90 -10.75 -0.36
CA SER A 112 5.48 -11.93 -1.03
C SER A 112 5.14 -12.03 -2.51
N SER A 113 4.17 -11.25 -3.02
CA SER A 113 3.83 -11.21 -4.44
C SER A 113 4.80 -10.36 -5.28
N LYS A 114 5.74 -9.65 -4.66
CA LYS A 114 6.76 -8.80 -5.32
C LYS A 114 7.93 -9.57 -5.95
N SER A 115 8.10 -10.85 -5.61
CA SER A 115 9.13 -11.73 -6.14
C SER A 115 8.52 -13.07 -6.59
N PRO A 116 9.04 -13.71 -7.66
CA PRO A 116 8.51 -14.98 -8.14
C PRO A 116 8.60 -16.10 -7.08
N ALA A 117 7.79 -17.13 -7.24
CA ALA A 117 7.76 -18.29 -6.35
C ALA A 117 9.05 -19.12 -6.40
N ASN A 118 9.68 -19.17 -7.58
CA ASN A 118 10.99 -19.78 -7.85
C ASN A 118 12.14 -18.75 -7.93
N HIS A 119 12.08 -17.65 -7.17
CA HIS A 119 13.21 -16.71 -7.09
C HIS A 119 14.43 -17.37 -6.47
N ASP A 120 15.59 -17.22 -7.10
CA ASP A 120 16.89 -17.73 -6.65
C ASP A 120 17.93 -16.59 -6.71
N ASP A 121 18.62 -16.36 -5.59
CA ASP A 121 19.59 -15.28 -5.42
C ASP A 121 20.93 -15.54 -6.13
N ASP A 122 21.32 -16.81 -6.33
CA ASP A 122 22.56 -17.21 -7.00
C ASP A 122 22.42 -17.19 -8.53
N VAL A 123 21.19 -17.37 -9.05
CA VAL A 123 20.87 -17.28 -10.49
C VAL A 123 20.63 -15.83 -10.94
N PHE A 124 20.02 -14.99 -10.09
CA PHE A 124 19.65 -13.62 -10.46
C PHE A 124 20.88 -12.74 -10.81
N PRO A 125 20.95 -12.07 -11.98
CA PRO A 125 19.81 -11.64 -12.81
C PRO A 125 19.46 -12.51 -14.03
N ALA A 126 20.01 -13.74 -14.16
CA ALA A 126 19.67 -14.62 -15.28
C ALA A 126 18.23 -15.18 -15.20
N GLU A 127 17.83 -15.93 -16.24
CA GLU A 127 16.63 -16.78 -16.29
C GLU A 127 15.30 -16.04 -15.95
N HIS A 128 15.19 -14.79 -16.39
CA HIS A 128 13.99 -13.97 -16.15
C HIS A 128 12.76 -14.47 -16.94
N GLU A 129 12.99 -15.28 -17.97
CA GLU A 129 11.98 -15.84 -18.87
C GLU A 129 11.37 -17.15 -18.37
N THR A 130 11.87 -17.72 -17.26
CA THR A 130 11.37 -18.96 -16.63
C THR A 130 10.86 -18.75 -15.19
N VAL A 131 10.74 -17.50 -14.74
CA VAL A 131 10.18 -17.19 -13.42
C VAL A 131 8.66 -17.40 -13.40
N THR A 132 8.12 -17.95 -12.30
CA THR A 132 6.67 -18.10 -12.12
C THR A 132 6.17 -17.38 -10.87
N PHE A 133 4.99 -16.79 -10.96
CA PHE A 133 4.29 -16.17 -9.83
C PHE A 133 3.06 -17.00 -9.39
N VAL A 134 2.84 -18.18 -9.98
CA VAL A 134 1.83 -19.14 -9.52
C VAL A 134 2.12 -19.49 -8.04
N GLY A 135 1.09 -19.43 -7.19
CA GLY A 135 1.26 -19.61 -5.74
C GLY A 135 1.71 -18.35 -4.98
N ARG A 136 1.79 -17.17 -5.62
CA ARG A 136 1.88 -15.85 -4.94
C ARG A 136 0.49 -15.18 -4.92
N PRO A 137 -0.11 -14.85 -3.77
CA PRO A 137 0.51 -14.66 -2.45
C PRO A 137 0.79 -15.94 -1.65
N PHE A 138 0.00 -16.99 -1.87
CA PHE A 138 0.09 -18.32 -1.25
C PHE A 138 -0.48 -19.41 -2.18
N PRO A 139 -0.13 -20.69 -2.03
CA PRO A 139 -0.76 -21.80 -2.75
C PRO A 139 -2.28 -21.89 -2.51
N LEU A 140 -3.03 -22.46 -3.47
CA LEU A 140 -4.50 -22.48 -3.41
C LEU A 140 -5.03 -23.34 -2.24
N GLU A 141 -4.28 -24.36 -1.85
CA GLU A 141 -4.53 -25.21 -0.68
C GLU A 141 -4.39 -24.47 0.66
N GLU A 142 -3.51 -23.46 0.76
CA GLU A 142 -3.39 -22.60 1.94
C GLU A 142 -4.49 -21.50 1.98
N ALA A 143 -5.13 -21.20 0.83
CA ALA A 143 -6.05 -20.08 0.69
C ALA A 143 -7.23 -20.11 1.66
N HIS A 144 -7.84 -21.28 1.86
CA HIS A 144 -8.96 -21.45 2.79
C HIS A 144 -8.59 -21.08 4.23
N GLU A 145 -7.35 -21.30 4.68
CA GLU A 145 -6.89 -20.89 6.00
C GLU A 145 -6.70 -19.37 6.08
N HIS A 146 -5.95 -18.79 5.13
CA HIS A 146 -5.64 -17.36 5.12
C HIS A 146 -6.91 -16.49 5.01
N LEU A 147 -7.85 -16.86 4.15
CA LEU A 147 -9.14 -16.17 4.01
C LEU A 147 -10.02 -16.34 5.27
N SER A 148 -10.02 -17.52 5.89
CA SER A 148 -10.73 -17.72 7.18
C SER A 148 -10.15 -16.87 8.32
N ARG A 149 -8.81 -16.72 8.37
CA ARG A 149 -8.12 -15.90 9.38
C ARG A 149 -8.42 -14.42 9.20
N LEU A 150 -8.26 -13.90 7.98
CA LEU A 150 -8.59 -12.51 7.64
C LEU A 150 -10.06 -12.17 7.92
N ARG A 151 -11.01 -13.08 7.61
CA ARG A 151 -12.44 -12.88 7.90
C ARG A 151 -12.72 -12.74 9.40
N ARG A 152 -12.13 -13.60 10.25
CA ARG A 152 -12.27 -13.52 11.72
C ARG A 152 -11.71 -12.22 12.32
N TRP A 153 -10.72 -11.62 11.66
CA TRP A 153 -10.17 -10.31 12.01
C TRP A 153 -11.01 -9.11 11.53
N GLY A 154 -12.11 -9.37 10.81
CA GLY A 154 -12.94 -8.33 10.18
C GLY A 154 -12.29 -7.70 8.96
N PHE A 155 -11.19 -8.28 8.43
CA PHE A 155 -10.53 -7.83 7.22
C PHE A 155 -11.14 -8.54 6.01
N THR A 156 -11.95 -7.78 5.27
CA THR A 156 -12.86 -8.30 4.24
C THR A 156 -12.75 -7.55 2.91
N PHE A 157 -11.93 -6.49 2.89
CA PHE A 157 -11.61 -5.70 1.70
C PHE A 157 -10.11 -5.83 1.37
N ILE A 158 -9.79 -6.42 0.23
CA ILE A 158 -8.41 -6.80 -0.14
C ILE A 158 -7.87 -5.88 -1.24
N ARG A 159 -6.69 -5.29 -1.02
CA ARG A 159 -5.85 -4.78 -2.12
C ARG A 159 -4.99 -5.96 -2.60
N PHE A 160 -5.38 -6.56 -3.72
CA PHE A 160 -4.74 -7.75 -4.26
C PHE A 160 -3.62 -7.33 -5.23
N LEU A 161 -2.38 -7.72 -4.95
CA LEU A 161 -1.21 -7.25 -5.67
C LEU A 161 -0.89 -8.14 -6.88
N VAL A 162 -0.72 -7.52 -8.05
CA VAL A 162 -0.25 -8.17 -9.28
C VAL A 162 0.94 -7.38 -9.82
N MET A 163 2.04 -8.06 -10.18
CA MET A 163 3.16 -7.42 -10.88
C MET A 163 2.93 -7.49 -12.39
N TRP A 164 3.45 -6.56 -13.17
CA TRP A 164 3.50 -6.71 -14.63
C TRP A 164 4.34 -7.95 -15.00
N GLU A 165 5.48 -8.14 -14.33
CA GLU A 165 6.34 -9.31 -14.47
C GLU A 165 5.60 -10.64 -14.23
N ALA A 166 4.65 -10.67 -13.30
CA ALA A 166 3.86 -11.87 -13.02
C ALA A 166 2.97 -12.31 -14.21
N VAL A 167 2.66 -11.39 -15.14
CA VAL A 167 1.77 -11.64 -16.29
C VAL A 167 2.54 -11.71 -17.61
N GLU A 168 3.74 -11.11 -17.73
CA GLU A 168 4.45 -10.96 -19.00
C GLU A 168 5.99 -11.06 -18.81
N HIS A 169 6.49 -12.00 -18.00
CA HIS A 169 7.94 -12.18 -17.74
C HIS A 169 8.74 -12.63 -18.97
N ALA A 170 8.17 -13.53 -19.79
CA ALA A 170 8.87 -14.22 -20.87
C ALA A 170 9.12 -13.36 -22.12
N GLY A 171 8.43 -12.23 -22.28
CA GLY A 171 8.62 -11.31 -23.41
C GLY A 171 7.34 -10.58 -23.81
N LEU A 172 7.49 -9.55 -24.64
CA LEU A 172 6.38 -8.75 -25.17
C LEU A 172 5.32 -9.62 -25.85
N GLY A 173 4.09 -9.58 -25.35
CA GLY A 173 2.95 -10.35 -25.86
C GLY A 173 2.91 -11.82 -25.41
N ILE A 174 3.87 -12.28 -24.60
CA ILE A 174 3.96 -13.66 -24.10
C ILE A 174 3.41 -13.67 -22.67
N TYR A 175 2.10 -13.92 -22.57
CA TYR A 175 1.37 -13.84 -21.30
C TYR A 175 1.37 -15.16 -20.52
N ASP A 176 1.64 -15.10 -19.22
CA ASP A 176 1.52 -16.23 -18.30
C ASP A 176 0.04 -16.55 -18.03
N THR A 177 -0.50 -17.51 -18.78
CA THR A 177 -1.88 -17.97 -18.61
C THR A 177 -2.08 -18.79 -17.33
N GLU A 178 -1.05 -19.47 -16.83
CA GLU A 178 -1.15 -20.29 -15.61
C GLU A 178 -1.30 -19.38 -14.38
N TYR A 179 -0.54 -18.28 -14.32
CA TYR A 179 -0.72 -17.25 -13.30
C TYR A 179 -2.09 -16.56 -13.39
N LEU A 180 -2.56 -16.23 -14.61
CA LEU A 180 -3.89 -15.62 -14.81
C LEU A 180 -5.03 -16.54 -14.34
N ASP A 181 -4.98 -17.83 -14.66
CA ASP A 181 -5.94 -18.82 -14.16
C ASP A 181 -5.81 -19.03 -12.64
N TYR A 182 -4.59 -19.05 -12.10
CA TYR A 182 -4.35 -19.14 -10.65
C TYR A 182 -4.98 -17.95 -9.89
N ILE A 183 -4.78 -16.70 -10.34
CA ILE A 183 -5.40 -15.54 -9.67
C ILE A 183 -6.92 -15.52 -9.85
N ARG A 184 -7.46 -16.01 -10.98
CA ARG A 184 -8.90 -16.20 -11.19
C ARG A 184 -9.48 -17.18 -10.18
N ASN A 185 -8.84 -18.33 -9.98
CA ASN A 185 -9.24 -19.35 -9.01
C ASN A 185 -9.21 -18.80 -7.58
N LEU A 186 -8.16 -18.06 -7.20
CA LEU A 186 -8.04 -17.44 -5.89
C LEU A 186 -9.12 -16.38 -5.62
N LEU A 187 -9.29 -15.42 -6.54
CA LEU A 187 -10.30 -14.35 -6.38
C LEU A 187 -11.74 -14.88 -6.42
N SER A 188 -11.99 -16.01 -7.09
CA SER A 188 -13.29 -16.69 -7.10
C SER A 188 -13.68 -17.29 -5.74
N MET A 189 -12.74 -17.49 -4.81
CA MET A 189 -13.04 -17.96 -3.45
C MET A 189 -13.50 -16.83 -2.51
N LEU A 190 -13.14 -15.58 -2.78
CA LEU A 190 -13.42 -14.43 -1.91
C LEU A 190 -14.91 -14.26 -1.52
N PRO A 191 -15.92 -14.43 -2.41
CA PRO A 191 -17.33 -14.27 -2.04
C PRO A 191 -17.82 -15.35 -1.07
N GLN A 192 -17.21 -16.54 -1.06
CA GLN A 192 -17.50 -17.61 -0.09
C GLN A 192 -17.13 -17.17 1.34
N TYR A 193 -16.09 -16.34 1.44
CA TYR A 193 -15.65 -15.65 2.65
C TYR A 193 -16.23 -14.24 2.78
N GLY A 194 -17.31 -13.91 2.07
CA GLY A 194 -17.97 -12.60 2.10
C GLY A 194 -17.01 -11.42 1.87
N MET A 195 -15.94 -11.63 1.11
CA MET A 195 -14.88 -10.65 0.83
C MET A 195 -15.01 -10.08 -0.58
N ILE A 196 -14.43 -8.89 -0.74
CA ILE A 196 -14.26 -8.19 -2.01
C ILE A 196 -12.82 -7.68 -2.13
N ALA A 197 -12.37 -7.47 -3.36
CA ALA A 197 -11.04 -6.99 -3.67
C ALA A 197 -11.04 -5.90 -4.75
N PHE A 198 -9.98 -5.10 -4.76
CA PHE A 198 -9.54 -4.41 -5.96
C PHE A 198 -8.14 -4.94 -6.34
N VAL A 199 -7.91 -5.07 -7.64
CA VAL A 199 -6.65 -5.62 -8.18
C VAL A 199 -5.72 -4.45 -8.49
N ALA A 200 -4.54 -4.45 -7.87
CA ALA A 200 -3.58 -3.36 -7.94
C ALA A 200 -2.31 -3.80 -8.67
N LEU A 201 -2.01 -3.11 -9.77
CA LEU A 201 -0.76 -3.29 -10.51
C LEU A 201 0.37 -2.64 -9.70
N HIS A 202 1.13 -3.47 -9.01
CA HIS A 202 2.18 -3.01 -8.11
C HIS A 202 3.52 -2.87 -8.85
N GLN A 203 4.27 -1.86 -8.45
CA GLN A 203 5.68 -1.70 -8.74
C GLN A 203 6.35 -1.00 -7.56
N ASP A 204 7.63 -1.24 -7.39
CA ASP A 204 8.52 -0.48 -6.52
C ASP A 204 9.80 -0.26 -7.33
N VAL A 205 10.26 0.97 -7.50
CA VAL A 205 11.54 1.23 -8.21
C VAL A 205 11.54 0.62 -9.62
N TRP A 206 10.40 0.68 -10.32
CA TRP A 206 10.13 0.11 -11.65
C TRP A 206 10.14 -1.42 -11.76
N SER A 207 11.16 -2.13 -11.27
CA SER A 207 11.39 -3.56 -11.52
C SER A 207 12.33 -4.19 -10.48
N ARG A 208 12.32 -5.53 -10.36
CA ARG A 208 13.40 -6.29 -9.67
C ARG A 208 14.78 -5.91 -10.23
N TYR A 209 14.87 -5.74 -11.54
CA TYR A 209 16.11 -5.40 -12.28
C TYR A 209 16.56 -3.95 -12.07
N SER A 210 15.78 -3.11 -11.38
CA SER A 210 16.22 -1.79 -10.92
C SER A 210 16.27 -1.67 -9.38
N GLY A 211 16.05 -2.77 -8.65
CA GLY A 211 16.20 -2.85 -7.19
C GLY A 211 14.91 -2.91 -6.38
N GLY A 212 13.76 -3.23 -7.01
CA GLY A 212 12.46 -3.31 -6.34
C GLY A 212 11.54 -4.41 -6.88
N SER A 213 10.43 -4.05 -7.54
CA SER A 213 9.43 -4.97 -8.10
C SER A 213 8.62 -4.31 -9.23
N GLY A 214 7.89 -5.07 -10.04
CA GLY A 214 6.89 -4.52 -10.98
C GLY A 214 7.05 -4.96 -12.42
N ALA A 215 7.77 -4.20 -13.24
CA ALA A 215 7.95 -4.44 -14.67
C ALA A 215 8.92 -5.60 -14.97
N PRO A 216 8.68 -6.40 -16.03
CA PRO A 216 9.55 -7.50 -16.43
C PRO A 216 10.89 -7.01 -17.00
N ALA A 217 11.91 -7.87 -16.91
CA ALA A 217 13.29 -7.60 -17.29
C ALA A 217 13.44 -7.08 -18.74
N TRP A 218 12.72 -7.70 -19.69
CA TRP A 218 12.77 -7.35 -21.11
C TRP A 218 12.41 -5.88 -21.38
N THR A 219 11.70 -5.19 -20.49
CA THR A 219 11.45 -3.74 -20.62
C THR A 219 12.73 -2.92 -20.53
N LEU A 220 13.68 -3.32 -19.68
CA LEU A 220 14.99 -2.67 -19.56
C LEU A 220 15.88 -3.03 -20.75
N GLU A 221 15.91 -4.31 -21.15
CA GLU A 221 16.67 -4.77 -22.33
C GLU A 221 16.21 -4.06 -23.62
N ALA A 222 14.89 -3.91 -23.81
CA ALA A 222 14.32 -3.23 -24.97
C ALA A 222 14.75 -1.75 -25.04
N VAL A 223 14.99 -1.10 -23.90
CA VAL A 223 15.56 0.26 -23.84
C VAL A 223 17.08 0.28 -24.03
N GLY A 224 17.73 -0.89 -23.95
CA GLY A 224 19.16 -1.09 -24.22
C GLY A 224 20.03 -1.37 -23.01
N PHE A 225 19.45 -1.68 -21.84
CA PHE A 225 20.23 -2.05 -20.65
C PHE A 225 20.78 -3.49 -20.74
N ASP A 226 22.00 -3.69 -20.27
CA ASP A 226 22.59 -5.01 -19.97
C ASP A 226 22.27 -5.37 -18.51
N LEU A 227 21.50 -6.44 -18.31
CA LEU A 227 21.03 -6.87 -16.99
C LEU A 227 22.19 -7.28 -16.06
N HIS A 228 23.32 -7.75 -16.61
CA HIS A 228 24.50 -8.22 -15.88
C HIS A 228 25.54 -7.13 -15.62
N LYS A 229 25.20 -5.85 -15.85
CA LYS A 229 26.07 -4.69 -15.61
C LYS A 229 25.42 -3.62 -14.71
N LEU A 230 24.18 -3.84 -14.27
CA LEU A 230 23.36 -2.85 -13.58
C LEU A 230 23.88 -2.49 -12.18
N GLU A 231 24.59 -3.40 -11.49
CA GLU A 231 25.09 -3.19 -10.14
C GLU A 231 26.54 -2.66 -10.13
N GLU A 232 27.38 -3.19 -11.01
CA GLU A 232 28.79 -2.81 -11.23
C GLU A 232 28.91 -1.35 -11.68
N THR A 233 28.00 -0.92 -12.56
CA THR A 233 27.89 0.47 -13.00
C THR A 233 27.16 1.37 -11.99
N GLY A 234 26.60 0.83 -10.90
CA GLY A 234 25.77 1.57 -9.95
C GLY A 234 24.45 2.09 -10.53
N SER A 235 24.02 1.55 -11.68
CA SER A 235 22.80 1.92 -12.41
C SER A 235 21.51 1.45 -11.72
N ALA A 236 21.61 0.46 -10.83
CA ALA A 236 20.58 -0.05 -9.94
C ALA A 236 21.16 -0.36 -8.54
N TRP A 237 20.33 -0.82 -7.61
CA TRP A 237 20.76 -1.41 -6.33
C TRP A 237 20.15 -2.81 -6.21
N LEU A 238 20.89 -3.85 -6.61
CA LEU A 238 20.34 -5.21 -6.73
C LEU A 238 20.55 -6.04 -5.47
N LYS A 239 21.45 -5.66 -4.57
CA LYS A 239 21.69 -6.34 -3.29
C LYS A 239 20.41 -6.61 -2.47
N GLY A 240 19.41 -5.72 -2.50
CA GLY A 240 18.12 -5.95 -1.81
C GLY A 240 17.19 -6.98 -2.49
N VAL A 241 17.54 -7.42 -3.69
CA VAL A 241 16.88 -8.49 -4.47
C VAL A 241 17.68 -9.78 -4.45
N LYS A 242 19.00 -9.71 -4.23
CA LYS A 242 19.96 -10.82 -4.05
C LYS A 242 20.19 -11.15 -2.56
N GLY A 243 19.14 -11.51 -1.82
CA GLY A 243 19.22 -11.92 -0.40
C GLY A 243 19.79 -10.90 0.62
N GLY A 244 20.10 -9.66 0.22
CA GLY A 244 20.65 -8.60 1.07
C GLY A 244 19.60 -7.60 1.59
N GLY A 245 20.04 -6.51 2.22
CA GLY A 245 19.11 -5.52 2.82
C GLY A 245 18.70 -5.83 4.27
N HIS A 246 18.99 -7.03 4.78
CA HIS A 246 18.57 -7.47 6.12
C HIS A 246 19.36 -6.83 7.28
N VAL A 247 20.57 -6.31 7.05
CA VAL A 247 21.41 -5.64 8.08
C VAL A 247 21.01 -4.16 8.29
N GLU A 248 21.19 -3.61 9.50
CA GLU A 248 20.70 -2.26 9.86
C GLU A 248 21.25 -1.14 8.95
N GLU A 249 22.48 -1.31 8.44
CA GLU A 249 23.11 -0.44 7.46
C GLU A 249 22.27 -0.32 6.19
N GLU A 250 21.69 -1.43 5.71
CA GLU A 250 21.09 -1.57 4.38
C GLU A 250 19.57 -1.43 4.35
N GLN A 251 18.89 -1.58 5.48
CA GLN A 251 17.42 -1.49 5.56
C GLN A 251 16.89 -0.13 5.07
N GLY A 252 16.01 -0.16 4.07
CA GLY A 252 15.44 1.02 3.43
C GLY A 252 16.27 1.62 2.29
N LEU A 253 17.40 1.02 1.89
CA LEU A 253 18.18 1.47 0.72
C LEU A 253 17.42 1.33 -0.60
N TRP A 254 16.53 0.34 -0.72
CA TRP A 254 15.76 0.08 -1.95
C TRP A 254 15.06 1.34 -2.48
N SER A 255 14.48 2.14 -1.57
CA SER A 255 13.75 3.38 -1.90
C SER A 255 14.64 4.49 -2.49
N CYS A 256 15.95 4.44 -2.26
CA CYS A 256 16.94 5.30 -2.92
C CYS A 256 17.27 4.82 -4.35
N GLY A 257 16.69 3.71 -4.79
CA GLY A 257 16.78 3.21 -6.16
C GLY A 257 16.03 4.07 -7.19
N TYR A 258 14.99 4.81 -6.78
CA TYR A 258 14.16 5.63 -7.69
C TYR A 258 14.94 6.72 -8.46
N THR A 259 16.08 7.17 -7.93
CA THR A 259 16.98 8.16 -8.56
C THR A 259 18.12 7.53 -9.37
N LYS A 260 18.29 6.21 -9.32
CA LYS A 260 19.33 5.47 -10.07
C LYS A 260 18.99 5.42 -11.56
N LEU A 261 20.04 5.24 -12.37
CA LEU A 261 19.96 5.35 -13.83
C LEU A 261 18.83 4.51 -14.43
N ALA A 262 18.69 3.24 -14.01
CA ALA A 262 17.69 2.33 -14.55
C ALA A 262 16.26 2.81 -14.24
N ALA A 263 15.87 2.91 -12.96
CA ALA A 263 14.52 3.28 -12.56
C ALA A 263 14.11 4.67 -13.07
N ALA A 264 15.00 5.66 -12.94
CA ALA A 264 14.71 7.02 -13.39
C ALA A 264 14.61 7.11 -14.92
N THR A 265 15.45 6.39 -15.67
CA THR A 265 15.36 6.33 -17.13
C THR A 265 14.08 5.65 -17.60
N MET A 266 13.76 4.47 -17.05
CA MET A 266 12.57 3.71 -17.44
C MET A 266 11.27 4.48 -17.16
N ALA A 267 11.15 5.09 -15.99
CA ALA A 267 10.02 5.96 -15.67
C ALA A 267 9.90 7.15 -16.64
N THR A 268 11.03 7.80 -17.00
CA THR A 268 11.02 8.91 -17.96
C THR A 268 10.60 8.45 -19.36
N CYS A 269 11.04 7.27 -19.79
CA CYS A 269 10.67 6.68 -21.07
C CYS A 269 9.17 6.31 -21.13
N PHE A 270 8.62 5.76 -20.04
CA PHE A 270 7.20 5.37 -19.94
C PHE A 270 6.26 6.57 -19.92
N TRP A 271 6.56 7.62 -19.14
CA TRP A 271 5.70 8.80 -19.03
C TRP A 271 5.86 9.78 -20.19
N ALA A 272 7.11 10.02 -20.60
CA ALA A 272 7.50 11.20 -21.39
C ALA A 272 8.55 10.90 -22.47
N GLY A 273 8.68 9.64 -22.90
CA GLY A 273 9.61 9.22 -23.94
C GLY A 273 9.40 9.89 -25.30
N ASP A 274 8.18 10.32 -25.64
CA ASP A 274 7.94 11.11 -26.86
C ASP A 274 8.54 12.52 -26.78
N ALA A 275 8.57 13.12 -25.59
CA ALA A 275 9.14 14.45 -25.36
C ALA A 275 10.67 14.39 -25.19
N PHE A 276 11.17 13.47 -24.35
CA PHE A 276 12.56 13.44 -23.90
C PHE A 276 13.42 12.35 -24.55
N ALA A 277 12.82 11.30 -25.12
CA ALA A 277 13.52 10.22 -25.82
C ALA A 277 13.08 10.01 -27.29
N PRO A 278 12.73 11.04 -28.10
CA PRO A 278 12.09 10.86 -29.41
C PRO A 278 12.90 10.08 -30.46
N LYS A 279 14.25 10.01 -30.32
CA LYS A 279 15.13 9.20 -31.19
C LYS A 279 15.11 7.71 -30.84
N LEU A 280 14.71 7.35 -29.61
CA LEU A 280 14.64 5.95 -29.18
C LEU A 280 13.39 5.31 -29.80
N LYS A 281 13.60 4.58 -30.89
CA LYS A 281 12.57 3.83 -31.61
C LYS A 281 12.73 2.33 -31.36
N LEU A 282 11.62 1.67 -31.05
CA LEU A 282 11.55 0.26 -30.69
C LEU A 282 10.57 -0.46 -31.60
N LYS A 283 10.81 -1.76 -31.82
CA LYS A 283 9.92 -2.61 -32.60
C LYS A 283 8.73 -3.06 -31.78
N ASN A 284 7.52 -2.63 -32.15
CA ASN A 284 6.30 -3.17 -31.55
C ASN A 284 6.09 -4.65 -31.94
N ARG A 285 5.09 -5.32 -31.37
CA ARG A 285 4.71 -6.71 -31.70
C ARG A 285 4.31 -6.97 -33.17
N HIS A 286 4.14 -5.93 -33.97
CA HIS A 286 3.79 -6.00 -35.40
C HIS A 286 5.01 -5.73 -36.32
N GLY A 287 6.15 -5.32 -35.76
CA GLY A 287 7.38 -5.00 -36.50
C GLY A 287 7.54 -3.51 -36.87
N ASP A 288 6.63 -2.63 -36.44
CA ASP A 288 6.70 -1.19 -36.70
C ASP A 288 7.65 -0.48 -35.72
N ASP A 289 8.31 0.58 -36.19
CA ASP A 289 9.18 1.44 -35.37
C ASP A 289 8.35 2.51 -34.62
N VAL A 290 7.92 2.16 -33.42
CA VAL A 290 7.18 3.06 -32.50
C VAL A 290 8.14 3.81 -31.58
N SER A 291 7.66 4.81 -30.83
CA SER A 291 8.47 5.42 -29.76
C SER A 291 8.59 4.49 -28.54
N VAL A 292 9.61 4.71 -27.71
CA VAL A 292 9.72 4.01 -26.41
C VAL A 292 8.48 4.23 -25.51
N GLN A 293 7.85 5.39 -25.59
CA GLN A 293 6.66 5.71 -24.83
C GLN A 293 5.45 4.91 -25.32
N GLU A 294 5.22 4.88 -26.64
CA GLU A 294 4.16 4.07 -27.25
C GLU A 294 4.38 2.58 -27.01
N PHE A 295 5.62 2.10 -27.13
CA PHE A 295 6.02 0.71 -26.86
C PHE A 295 5.70 0.28 -25.41
N LEU A 296 6.26 0.97 -24.41
CA LEU A 296 6.10 0.58 -23.01
C LEU A 296 4.65 0.77 -22.53
N GLN A 297 3.99 1.86 -22.90
CA GLN A 297 2.57 2.08 -22.56
C GLN A 297 1.64 1.11 -23.28
N GLY A 298 1.94 0.75 -24.53
CA GLY A 298 1.15 -0.19 -25.33
C GLY A 298 1.19 -1.59 -24.73
N ALA A 299 2.39 -2.09 -24.42
CA ALA A 299 2.58 -3.35 -23.75
C ALA A 299 1.89 -3.39 -22.37
N PHE A 300 2.13 -2.37 -21.53
CA PHE A 300 1.50 -2.27 -20.22
C PHE A 300 -0.02 -2.31 -20.29
N LEU A 301 -0.65 -1.55 -21.20
CA LEU A 301 -2.11 -1.54 -21.33
C LEU A 301 -2.67 -2.85 -21.92
N ASP A 302 -1.94 -3.51 -22.82
CA ASP A 302 -2.39 -4.78 -23.40
C ASP A 302 -2.21 -5.96 -22.42
N MET A 303 -1.21 -5.91 -21.53
CA MET A 303 -1.07 -6.78 -20.36
C MET A 303 -2.18 -6.53 -19.33
N PHE A 304 -2.45 -5.25 -19.00
CA PHE A 304 -3.54 -4.87 -18.09
C PHE A 304 -4.89 -5.40 -18.58
N ASP A 305 -5.12 -5.29 -19.88
CA ASP A 305 -6.29 -5.85 -20.56
C ASP A 305 -6.46 -7.36 -20.31
N ASN A 306 -5.37 -8.15 -20.21
CA ASN A 306 -5.45 -9.58 -19.92
C ASN A 306 -5.79 -9.87 -18.45
N ILE A 307 -5.30 -9.06 -17.50
CA ILE A 307 -5.75 -9.13 -16.09
C ILE A 307 -7.27 -8.86 -16.03
N VAL A 308 -7.76 -7.82 -16.70
CA VAL A 308 -9.20 -7.48 -16.70
C VAL A 308 -10.03 -8.58 -17.35
N ARG A 309 -9.55 -9.25 -18.41
CA ARG A 309 -10.19 -10.46 -18.98
C ARG A 309 -10.20 -11.65 -18.01
N ALA A 310 -9.10 -11.88 -17.30
CA ALA A 310 -8.93 -13.05 -16.45
C ALA A 310 -9.74 -12.97 -15.14
N VAL A 311 -9.92 -11.78 -14.56
CA VAL A 311 -10.54 -11.65 -13.21
C VAL A 311 -11.64 -10.60 -13.11
N GLY A 312 -11.94 -9.85 -14.17
CA GLY A 312 -12.88 -8.73 -14.12
C GLY A 312 -14.29 -9.15 -13.73
N ASP A 313 -14.89 -10.09 -14.47
CA ASP A 313 -16.27 -10.59 -14.30
C ASP A 313 -16.61 -11.11 -12.89
N LEU A 314 -15.59 -11.50 -12.12
CA LEU A 314 -15.73 -12.08 -10.79
C LEU A 314 -16.47 -11.13 -9.83
N GLU A 315 -17.41 -11.69 -9.05
CA GLU A 315 -18.18 -10.94 -8.05
C GLU A 315 -17.32 -10.20 -7.01
N ALA A 316 -16.15 -10.76 -6.70
CA ALA A 316 -15.24 -10.16 -5.73
C ALA A 316 -14.56 -8.88 -6.24
N VAL A 317 -14.40 -8.68 -7.55
CA VAL A 317 -13.54 -7.63 -8.12
C VAL A 317 -14.33 -6.34 -8.36
N ILE A 318 -14.28 -5.45 -7.37
CA ILE A 318 -15.02 -4.17 -7.39
C ILE A 318 -14.32 -3.06 -8.19
N GLY A 319 -13.07 -3.27 -8.60
CA GLY A 319 -12.28 -2.26 -9.29
C GLY A 319 -10.80 -2.62 -9.44
N PHE A 320 -10.06 -1.68 -10.03
CA PHE A 320 -8.64 -1.84 -10.35
C PHE A 320 -7.86 -0.57 -10.01
N GLU A 321 -6.61 -0.74 -9.58
CA GLU A 321 -5.63 0.34 -9.43
C GLU A 321 -4.61 0.27 -10.57
N MET A 322 -4.48 1.35 -11.35
CA MET A 322 -3.71 1.36 -12.59
C MET A 322 -2.21 1.10 -12.38
N MET A 323 -1.61 1.73 -11.37
CA MET A 323 -0.20 1.63 -11.04
C MET A 323 0.07 2.14 -9.62
N ASN A 324 0.72 1.33 -8.79
CA ASN A 324 1.23 1.72 -7.48
C ASN A 324 2.29 2.83 -7.59
N GLU A 325 2.21 3.85 -6.73
CA GLU A 325 3.24 4.90 -6.52
C GLU A 325 3.98 5.38 -7.80
N PRO A 326 3.25 5.92 -8.79
CA PRO A 326 3.80 6.28 -10.10
C PRO A 326 4.90 7.35 -9.97
N HIS A 327 6.17 6.93 -10.15
CA HIS A 327 7.32 7.82 -10.08
C HIS A 327 7.57 8.54 -11.42
N ARG A 328 7.91 9.83 -11.37
CA ARG A 328 8.10 10.69 -12.56
C ARG A 328 9.43 10.51 -13.29
N GLY A 329 10.40 9.80 -12.70
CA GLY A 329 11.76 9.71 -13.23
C GLY A 329 12.46 11.07 -13.21
N TYR A 330 13.11 11.44 -14.32
CA TYR A 330 13.78 12.72 -14.48
C TYR A 330 12.84 13.88 -14.85
N VAL A 331 11.56 13.63 -15.15
CA VAL A 331 10.62 14.70 -15.55
C VAL A 331 10.52 15.77 -14.45
N GLU A 332 10.63 17.05 -14.83
CA GLU A 332 10.75 18.20 -13.92
C GLU A 332 11.97 18.20 -12.98
N LEU A 333 13.00 17.37 -13.21
CA LEU A 333 14.28 17.49 -12.49
C LEU A 333 14.89 18.88 -12.72
N GLN A 334 15.03 19.67 -11.65
CA GLN A 334 15.39 21.09 -11.74
C GLN A 334 16.86 21.35 -12.09
N SER A 335 17.75 20.38 -11.85
CA SER A 335 19.16 20.42 -12.26
C SER A 335 19.70 19.00 -12.38
N LEU A 336 20.60 18.76 -13.34
CA LEU A 336 21.22 17.44 -13.49
C LEU A 336 22.30 17.17 -12.42
N HIS A 337 22.71 18.20 -11.68
CA HIS A 337 23.73 18.17 -10.63
C HIS A 337 23.17 17.95 -9.22
N VAL A 338 21.85 17.93 -8.98
CA VAL A 338 21.30 17.75 -7.64
C VAL A 338 19.84 17.28 -7.66
N PHE A 339 19.52 16.27 -6.84
CA PHE A 339 18.16 15.83 -6.53
C PHE A 339 17.55 16.68 -5.40
N ASP A 340 16.22 16.83 -5.33
CA ASP A 340 15.61 17.67 -4.30
C ASP A 340 15.59 16.92 -2.96
N TYR A 341 16.42 17.38 -2.02
CA TYR A 341 16.58 16.82 -0.68
C TYR A 341 15.29 16.78 0.17
N ASN A 342 14.22 17.45 -0.27
CA ASN A 342 12.93 17.50 0.40
C ASN A 342 11.91 16.48 -0.17
N THR A 343 12.12 15.98 -1.40
CA THR A 343 11.26 14.97 -2.04
C THR A 343 11.96 13.62 -2.23
N ASP A 344 13.28 13.65 -2.46
CA ASP A 344 14.04 12.50 -2.93
C ASP A 344 14.87 11.91 -1.77
N LEU A 345 14.87 10.58 -1.64
CA LEU A 345 15.54 9.89 -0.52
C LEU A 345 17.03 9.71 -0.79
N HIS A 346 17.87 10.06 0.20
CA HIS A 346 19.32 10.14 0.06
C HIS A 346 20.05 9.27 1.10
N LEU A 347 20.45 8.05 0.73
CA LEU A 347 21.20 7.13 1.60
C LEU A 347 22.18 6.25 0.79
N ALA A 348 23.33 5.90 1.39
CA ALA A 348 24.49 5.31 0.73
C ALA A 348 24.92 6.12 -0.50
N HIS A 349 25.30 5.45 -1.60
CA HIS A 349 25.79 6.10 -2.82
C HIS A 349 24.65 6.79 -3.57
N MET A 350 24.64 8.12 -3.60
CA MET A 350 23.65 8.94 -4.28
C MET A 350 24.29 9.67 -5.46
N PRO A 351 24.39 9.04 -6.65
CA PRO A 351 24.83 9.73 -7.85
C PRO A 351 23.80 10.78 -8.22
N THR A 352 24.24 11.95 -8.68
CA THR A 352 23.37 12.90 -9.39
C THR A 352 22.91 12.30 -10.73
N ALA A 353 21.90 12.87 -11.38
CA ALA A 353 21.46 12.37 -12.69
C ALA A 353 22.63 12.37 -13.69
N PHE A 354 23.44 13.43 -13.70
CA PHE A 354 24.62 13.54 -14.56
C PHE A 354 25.76 12.58 -14.19
N GLU A 355 26.00 12.32 -12.90
CA GLU A 355 26.94 11.26 -12.47
C GLU A 355 26.44 9.87 -12.91
N SER A 356 25.14 9.60 -12.80
CA SER A 356 24.55 8.33 -13.22
C SER A 356 24.69 8.09 -14.72
N PHE A 357 24.61 9.14 -15.55
CA PHE A 357 24.82 9.04 -16.99
C PHE A 357 26.28 8.67 -17.34
N GLN A 358 27.25 9.27 -16.65
CA GLN A 358 28.67 8.97 -16.83
C GLN A 358 29.00 7.54 -16.39
N LEU A 359 28.51 7.14 -15.21
CA LEU A 359 28.69 5.79 -14.67
C LEU A 359 28.17 4.69 -15.59
N GLY A 360 26.93 4.80 -16.07
CA GLY A 360 26.36 3.81 -17.00
C GLY A 360 27.07 3.76 -18.37
N SER A 361 27.86 4.79 -18.69
CA SER A 361 28.61 4.91 -19.96
C SER A 361 30.05 4.40 -19.88
N GLY A 362 30.47 3.85 -18.74
CA GLY A 362 31.85 3.36 -18.53
C GLY A 362 32.84 4.45 -18.13
N HIS A 363 32.38 5.49 -17.44
CA HIS A 363 33.25 6.53 -16.91
C HIS A 363 33.31 6.45 -15.37
N PRO A 364 34.47 6.09 -14.78
CA PRO A 364 34.63 6.08 -13.33
C PRO A 364 34.35 7.47 -12.76
N THR A 365 33.39 7.55 -11.84
CA THR A 365 32.82 8.84 -11.38
C THR A 365 32.83 8.92 -9.85
N GLU A 366 33.26 10.04 -9.28
CA GLU A 366 33.10 10.31 -7.85
C GLU A 366 31.63 10.61 -7.53
N VAL A 367 31.06 9.82 -6.61
CA VAL A 367 29.66 9.92 -6.15
C VAL A 367 29.61 10.24 -4.67
N ALA A 368 28.63 11.07 -4.27
CA ALA A 368 28.40 11.41 -2.88
C ALA A 368 27.85 10.22 -2.06
N VAL A 369 28.37 10.03 -0.85
CA VAL A 369 27.92 9.00 0.09
C VAL A 369 27.18 9.64 1.27
N TYR A 370 25.94 9.22 1.46
CA TYR A 370 25.04 9.68 2.52
C TYR A 370 24.86 8.62 3.61
N THR A 371 24.82 9.04 4.87
CA THR A 371 24.54 8.16 6.01
C THR A 371 23.47 8.75 6.93
N ARG A 372 22.79 7.88 7.68
CA ARG A 372 21.73 8.25 8.64
C ARG A 372 22.25 9.26 9.67
N SER A 373 21.45 10.26 10.03
CA SER A 373 21.82 11.29 11.01
C SER A 373 20.61 11.88 11.74
N PHE A 374 20.86 12.88 12.59
CA PHE A 374 19.85 13.64 13.31
C PHE A 374 20.35 15.09 13.50
N PRO A 375 19.50 16.14 13.45
CA PRO A 375 18.05 16.10 13.21
C PRO A 375 17.64 15.92 11.74
N MET A 376 18.55 16.13 10.78
CA MET A 376 18.30 15.79 9.37
C MET A 376 18.38 14.27 9.19
N PRO A 377 17.42 13.60 8.51
CA PRO A 377 17.34 12.12 8.46
C PRO A 377 18.62 11.44 7.96
N THR A 378 19.30 12.06 7.00
CA THR A 378 20.62 11.68 6.50
C THR A 378 21.47 12.93 6.26
N ARG A 379 22.75 12.74 5.93
CA ARG A 379 23.70 13.77 5.49
C ARG A 379 24.81 13.16 4.63
N LYS A 380 25.41 13.94 3.71
CA LYS A 380 26.66 13.54 3.04
C LYS A 380 27.76 13.40 4.10
N THR A 381 28.51 12.30 4.08
CA THR A 381 29.65 12.06 4.98
C THR A 381 30.96 11.78 4.27
N SER A 382 30.92 11.27 3.04
CA SER A 382 32.11 11.11 2.18
C SER A 382 31.73 11.16 0.70
N SER A 383 32.71 10.93 -0.17
CA SER A 383 32.49 10.53 -1.56
C SER A 383 33.17 9.17 -1.81
N ALA A 384 32.81 8.48 -2.89
CA ALA A 384 33.49 7.29 -3.38
C ALA A 384 33.48 7.25 -4.91
N ILE A 385 34.55 6.78 -5.54
CA ILE A 385 34.58 6.54 -6.99
C ILE A 385 33.90 5.19 -7.27
N LEU A 386 32.92 5.19 -8.18
CA LEU A 386 32.21 4.00 -8.63
C LEU A 386 32.55 3.65 -10.08
N ASN A 387 32.29 2.40 -10.48
CA ASN A 387 32.61 1.84 -11.79
C ASN A 387 34.07 2.05 -12.22
N THR A 388 35.02 1.56 -11.40
CA THR A 388 36.47 1.72 -11.67
C THR A 388 36.95 1.00 -12.92
N GLU A 389 36.28 -0.11 -13.28
CA GLU A 389 36.64 -0.94 -14.44
C GLU A 389 36.15 -0.35 -15.78
N GLY A 390 35.33 0.70 -15.76
CA GLY A 390 34.82 1.37 -16.96
C GLY A 390 33.75 0.57 -17.70
N GLU A 391 33.00 -0.27 -16.99
CA GLU A 391 31.96 -1.14 -17.54
C GLU A 391 30.78 -0.33 -18.10
N LYS A 392 30.16 -0.80 -19.18
CA LYS A 392 28.99 -0.15 -19.78
C LYS A 392 27.72 -0.89 -19.41
N VAL A 393 26.68 -0.14 -19.03
CA VAL A 393 25.33 -0.70 -18.83
C VAL A 393 24.53 -0.73 -20.13
N TRP A 394 25.04 -0.14 -21.21
CA TRP A 394 24.35 -0.02 -22.49
C TRP A 394 24.84 -1.09 -23.47
N ARG A 395 23.90 -1.93 -23.91
CA ARG A 395 24.14 -3.05 -24.84
C ARG A 395 24.63 -2.56 -26.22
N PRO A 396 25.74 -3.11 -26.76
CA PRO A 396 26.21 -2.80 -28.12
C PRO A 396 25.22 -3.18 -29.23
N ASP A 397 24.40 -4.21 -29.00
CA ASP A 397 23.32 -4.66 -29.88
C ASP A 397 21.97 -3.99 -29.60
N GLY A 398 21.88 -3.18 -28.53
CA GLY A 398 20.69 -2.43 -28.15
C GLY A 398 20.38 -1.26 -29.09
N PRO A 399 19.20 -0.63 -28.96
CA PRO A 399 18.73 0.43 -29.86
C PRO A 399 19.59 1.71 -29.85
N SER A 400 20.40 1.92 -28.81
CA SER A 400 21.38 3.01 -28.71
C SER A 400 22.82 2.60 -29.06
N GLN A 401 23.05 1.36 -29.53
CA GLN A 401 24.36 0.85 -29.97
C GLN A 401 25.49 1.04 -28.93
N GLY A 402 25.19 0.80 -27.65
CA GLY A 402 26.13 0.98 -26.54
C GLY A 402 26.41 2.43 -26.13
N GLN A 403 25.59 3.39 -26.59
CA GLN A 403 25.57 4.79 -26.12
C GLN A 403 24.51 4.99 -25.02
N CYS A 404 24.74 5.92 -24.10
CA CYS A 404 23.70 6.35 -23.16
C CYS A 404 22.57 7.08 -23.90
N ILE A 405 21.30 6.73 -23.63
CA ILE A 405 20.18 7.35 -24.36
C ILE A 405 20.10 8.86 -24.15
N TRP A 406 20.58 9.39 -23.02
CA TRP A 406 20.62 10.83 -22.74
C TRP A 406 21.78 11.54 -23.47
N GLU A 407 22.86 10.82 -23.75
CA GLU A 407 23.94 11.28 -24.63
C GLU A 407 23.47 11.30 -26.10
N MET A 408 22.79 10.23 -26.53
CA MET A 408 22.14 10.11 -27.85
C MET A 408 21.16 11.28 -28.12
N HIS A 409 20.49 11.80 -27.09
CA HIS A 409 19.61 12.97 -27.17
C HIS A 409 20.30 14.33 -27.04
N GLY A 410 21.62 14.35 -26.79
CA GLY A 410 22.39 15.58 -26.62
C GLY A 410 22.06 16.32 -25.32
N VAL A 411 21.75 15.59 -24.24
CA VAL A 411 21.61 16.16 -22.89
C VAL A 411 22.99 16.45 -22.29
N TRP A 412 23.95 15.56 -22.56
CA TRP A 412 25.36 15.63 -22.16
C TRP A 412 26.24 14.93 -23.22
N GLY A 413 27.56 14.99 -23.05
CA GLY A 413 28.55 14.22 -23.82
C GLY A 413 29.91 14.16 -23.11
N TRP A 414 30.87 13.41 -23.64
CA TRP A 414 32.21 13.24 -23.04
C TRP A 414 33.29 14.02 -23.79
N ASP A 415 34.03 14.90 -23.11
CA ASP A 415 35.20 15.60 -23.66
C ASP A 415 36.42 14.67 -23.60
N VAL A 416 36.71 14.00 -24.71
CA VAL A 416 37.83 13.06 -24.85
C VAL A 416 39.21 13.67 -24.57
N ASN A 417 39.38 14.99 -24.67
CA ASN A 417 40.67 15.65 -24.44
C ASN A 417 40.92 15.88 -22.94
N LYS A 418 39.89 16.34 -22.23
CA LYS A 418 39.96 16.59 -20.78
C LYS A 418 39.68 15.34 -19.93
N LYS A 419 38.95 14.38 -20.49
CA LYS A 419 38.38 13.21 -19.79
C LYS A 419 37.37 13.62 -18.71
N GLU A 420 36.46 14.52 -19.08
CA GLU A 420 35.31 14.94 -18.25
C GLU A 420 34.00 14.82 -19.04
N GLY A 421 32.90 14.54 -18.35
CA GLY A 421 31.58 14.76 -18.91
C GLY A 421 31.28 16.25 -19.01
N VAL A 422 30.51 16.64 -20.03
CA VAL A 422 30.01 18.01 -20.22
C VAL A 422 28.50 17.97 -20.44
N ILE A 423 27.76 18.73 -19.64
CA ILE A 423 26.31 18.92 -19.85
C ILE A 423 26.10 19.88 -21.02
N LEU A 424 25.22 19.47 -21.94
CA LEU A 424 24.86 20.23 -23.14
C LEU A 424 23.50 20.93 -22.97
N ARG A 425 22.58 20.37 -22.15
CA ARG A 425 21.22 20.89 -21.94
C ARG A 425 20.75 20.73 -20.50
N GLU A 426 21.24 21.59 -19.59
CA GLU A 426 20.89 21.55 -18.15
C GLU A 426 19.38 21.46 -17.87
N ASN A 427 18.58 22.28 -18.55
CA ASN A 427 17.13 22.37 -18.33
C ASN A 427 16.32 21.33 -19.15
N TYR A 428 16.94 20.24 -19.62
CA TYR A 428 16.32 19.32 -20.60
C TYR A 428 14.98 18.77 -20.15
N PHE A 429 14.85 18.36 -18.88
CA PHE A 429 13.64 17.73 -18.35
C PHE A 429 12.59 18.70 -17.74
N VAL A 430 12.91 19.99 -17.66
CA VAL A 430 12.01 21.04 -17.10
C VAL A 430 11.10 21.64 -18.19
N LYS A 431 11.50 21.53 -19.46
CA LYS A 431 10.82 22.13 -20.60
C LYS A 431 10.75 21.18 -21.78
N HIS A 432 9.64 21.19 -22.50
CA HIS A 432 9.46 20.33 -23.67
C HIS A 432 10.53 20.62 -24.74
N PRO A 433 11.41 19.66 -25.11
CA PRO A 433 12.65 19.94 -25.84
C PRO A 433 12.51 20.57 -27.23
N MET A 434 11.32 20.52 -27.83
CA MET A 434 10.99 21.09 -29.15
C MET A 434 10.18 22.40 -29.10
N THR A 435 9.43 22.67 -28.02
CA THR A 435 8.54 23.85 -27.92
C THR A 435 8.97 24.87 -26.87
N GLY A 436 9.85 24.49 -25.94
CA GLY A 436 10.37 25.38 -24.89
C GLY A 436 9.37 25.75 -23.78
N GLN A 437 8.14 25.23 -23.85
CA GLN A 437 7.12 25.36 -22.81
C GLN A 437 7.57 24.64 -21.53
N LYS A 438 7.22 25.18 -20.35
CA LYS A 438 7.43 24.49 -19.06
C LYS A 438 6.46 23.32 -18.97
N ILE A 439 6.97 22.17 -18.55
CA ILE A 439 6.20 20.93 -18.38
C ILE A 439 5.62 20.84 -16.97
N ASP A 440 4.48 20.18 -16.82
CA ASP A 440 3.95 19.67 -15.55
C ASP A 440 3.72 18.16 -15.69
N TRP A 441 4.33 17.34 -14.82
CA TRP A 441 4.26 15.88 -15.00
C TRP A 441 2.84 15.32 -14.88
N TYR A 442 2.00 15.90 -14.02
CA TYR A 442 0.64 15.43 -13.83
C TYR A 442 -0.23 15.76 -15.05
N ASP A 443 -0.16 17.02 -15.51
CA ASP A 443 -1.01 17.53 -16.58
C ASP A 443 -0.60 17.06 -17.99
N ASP A 444 0.71 17.00 -18.28
CA ASP A 444 1.22 16.69 -19.63
C ASP A 444 1.36 15.18 -19.91
N PHE A 445 1.52 14.34 -18.87
CA PHE A 445 1.85 12.91 -19.04
C PHE A 445 0.95 11.96 -18.25
N PHE A 446 0.84 12.14 -16.92
CA PHE A 446 0.11 11.20 -16.07
C PHE A 446 -1.40 11.17 -16.36
N TYR A 447 -2.04 12.35 -16.43
CA TYR A 447 -3.46 12.46 -16.71
C TYR A 447 -3.83 11.97 -18.13
N PRO A 448 -3.11 12.35 -19.21
CA PRO A 448 -3.32 11.77 -20.54
C PRO A 448 -3.21 10.23 -20.60
N PHE A 449 -2.24 9.63 -19.90
CA PHE A 449 -2.14 8.17 -19.82
C PHE A 449 -3.32 7.54 -19.07
N ILE A 450 -3.76 8.15 -17.96
CA ILE A 450 -4.99 7.74 -17.27
C ILE A 450 -6.22 7.81 -18.18
N ARG A 451 -6.37 8.83 -19.03
CA ARG A 451 -7.48 8.89 -20.00
C ARG A 451 -7.38 7.81 -21.08
N LYS A 452 -6.17 7.48 -21.52
CA LYS A 452 -5.89 6.34 -22.43
C LYS A 452 -6.23 4.99 -21.79
N TRP A 453 -6.08 4.85 -20.47
CA TRP A 453 -6.54 3.70 -19.70
C TRP A 453 -8.07 3.67 -19.53
N GLU A 454 -8.72 4.76 -19.09
CA GLU A 454 -10.20 4.86 -18.97
C GLU A 454 -10.91 4.47 -20.28
N GLN A 455 -10.31 4.75 -21.44
CA GLN A 455 -10.86 4.45 -22.77
C GLN A 455 -10.73 2.97 -23.21
N ARG A 456 -10.05 2.10 -22.44
CA ARG A 456 -9.91 0.68 -22.80
C ARG A 456 -11.26 -0.04 -22.67
N LYS A 457 -11.83 -0.49 -23.79
CA LYS A 457 -13.14 -1.18 -23.87
C LYS A 457 -13.28 -2.39 -22.94
N VAL A 458 -12.17 -3.04 -22.59
CA VAL A 458 -12.13 -4.19 -21.67
C VAL A 458 -12.70 -3.86 -20.28
N LEU A 459 -12.58 -2.60 -19.83
CA LEU A 459 -13.05 -2.14 -18.53
C LEU A 459 -14.60 -2.12 -18.43
N PHE A 460 -15.28 -2.15 -19.58
CA PHE A 460 -16.74 -2.05 -19.72
C PHE A 460 -17.40 -3.36 -20.21
N ILE A 461 -16.73 -4.51 -20.07
CA ILE A 461 -17.31 -5.82 -20.40
C ILE A 461 -18.63 -6.03 -19.63
N GLU A 462 -19.65 -6.50 -20.35
CA GLU A 462 -20.99 -6.93 -19.89
C GLU A 462 -21.59 -6.16 -18.71
N GLY A 463 -21.90 -4.88 -18.92
CA GLY A 463 -22.71 -4.07 -17.99
C GLY A 463 -21.98 -3.65 -16.71
N HIS A 464 -20.69 -3.93 -16.57
CA HIS A 464 -19.92 -3.62 -15.38
C HIS A 464 -19.38 -2.18 -15.30
N SER A 465 -20.12 -1.20 -15.80
CA SER A 465 -19.79 0.23 -15.77
C SER A 465 -19.89 0.88 -14.37
N GLU A 466 -19.81 0.08 -13.32
CA GLU A 466 -19.89 0.48 -11.90
C GLU A 466 -18.56 0.26 -11.15
N ARG A 467 -17.57 -0.41 -11.77
CA ARG A 467 -16.28 -0.68 -11.12
C ARG A 467 -15.50 0.60 -10.83
N GLY A 468 -14.80 0.62 -9.70
CA GLY A 468 -13.97 1.75 -9.27
C GLY A 468 -12.61 1.79 -9.96
N PHE A 469 -12.21 2.97 -10.41
CA PHE A 469 -10.84 3.25 -10.85
C PHE A 469 -10.03 3.86 -9.69
N PHE A 470 -9.19 3.04 -9.06
CA PHE A 470 -8.38 3.43 -7.91
C PHE A 470 -7.14 4.18 -8.41
N VAL A 471 -6.95 5.43 -7.95
CA VAL A 471 -5.82 6.28 -8.36
C VAL A 471 -5.12 6.92 -7.15
N PRO A 472 -3.77 6.92 -7.08
CA PRO A 472 -3.04 7.41 -5.92
C PRO A 472 -2.87 8.94 -5.86
N SER A 473 -3.24 9.67 -6.91
CA SER A 473 -3.13 11.14 -6.99
C SER A 473 -4.51 11.80 -7.14
N LEU A 474 -4.65 13.02 -6.61
CA LEU A 474 -5.87 13.82 -6.76
C LEU A 474 -5.90 14.50 -8.13
N SER A 475 -6.90 14.14 -8.94
CA SER A 475 -7.35 15.03 -10.01
C SER A 475 -7.99 16.30 -9.44
N PRO A 476 -7.80 17.46 -10.09
CA PRO A 476 -8.78 18.54 -10.04
C PRO A 476 -10.20 18.02 -10.40
N PRO A 477 -11.30 18.62 -9.89
CA PRO A 477 -12.66 18.13 -10.15
C PRO A 477 -13.00 17.98 -11.64
N GLU A 478 -12.53 18.91 -12.47
CA GLU A 478 -12.68 18.92 -13.93
C GLU A 478 -11.84 17.85 -14.65
N LYS A 479 -10.99 17.12 -13.92
CA LYS A 479 -10.16 15.99 -14.38
C LYS A 479 -10.47 14.68 -13.65
N GLN A 480 -11.55 14.62 -12.88
CA GLN A 480 -11.99 13.38 -12.22
C GLN A 480 -12.58 12.39 -13.25
N LEU A 481 -12.23 11.10 -13.14
CA LEU A 481 -12.77 10.05 -14.00
C LEU A 481 -14.17 9.63 -13.58
N SER A 482 -14.88 8.97 -14.49
CA SER A 482 -16.04 8.16 -14.13
C SER A 482 -15.65 7.09 -13.09
N ASN A 483 -16.44 6.90 -12.02
CA ASN A 483 -16.17 5.95 -10.92
C ASN A 483 -14.77 6.05 -10.26
N MET A 484 -14.14 7.23 -10.27
CA MET A 484 -12.80 7.40 -9.68
C MET A 484 -12.82 7.24 -8.14
N VAL A 485 -12.00 6.32 -7.62
CA VAL A 485 -11.72 6.19 -6.19
C VAL A 485 -10.32 6.78 -5.91
N TYR A 486 -10.25 7.79 -5.06
CA TYR A 486 -8.95 8.29 -4.59
C TYR A 486 -8.36 7.30 -3.58
N ALA A 487 -7.20 6.74 -3.91
CA ALA A 487 -6.53 5.66 -3.18
C ALA A 487 -5.12 6.09 -2.75
N PRO A 488 -4.97 7.14 -1.93
CA PRO A 488 -3.67 7.66 -1.54
C PRO A 488 -2.91 6.65 -0.70
N HIS A 489 -1.62 6.53 -0.99
CA HIS A 489 -0.69 5.96 -0.05
C HIS A 489 -0.42 6.92 1.10
N TRP A 490 -0.22 6.32 2.26
CA TRP A 490 -0.08 7.05 3.50
C TRP A 490 0.93 6.33 4.39
N TYR A 491 1.93 7.07 4.86
CA TYR A 491 3.06 6.53 5.60
C TYR A 491 3.41 7.36 6.83
N ASP A 492 4.42 6.81 7.50
CA ASP A 492 4.90 7.11 8.83
C ASP A 492 6.44 6.95 8.60
N LEU A 493 7.15 8.01 8.15
CA LEU A 493 8.54 7.93 7.59
C LEU A 493 9.69 7.69 8.60
N ASN A 494 9.80 8.49 9.68
CA ASN A 494 10.83 8.41 10.73
C ASN A 494 11.11 6.98 11.18
N ALA A 495 10.15 6.07 11.12
CA ALA A 495 10.42 4.63 11.25
C ALA A 495 9.68 3.71 10.27
N LEU A 496 9.37 4.22 9.08
CA LEU A 496 9.72 3.45 7.88
C LEU A 496 11.24 3.21 7.95
N PHE A 497 12.02 4.28 8.15
CA PHE A 497 13.48 4.27 8.25
C PHE A 497 14.07 3.73 9.57
N SER A 498 13.97 4.46 10.69
CA SER A 498 14.72 4.08 11.91
C SER A 498 14.24 2.80 12.60
N LYS A 499 13.11 2.23 12.15
CA LYS A 499 12.32 1.20 12.85
C LYS A 499 12.34 1.48 14.37
N ALA A 500 12.12 2.75 14.75
CA ALA A 500 12.11 3.30 16.10
C ALA A 500 10.90 4.19 16.48
N PHE A 501 10.59 4.30 17.77
CA PHE A 501 9.67 5.29 18.37
C PHE A 501 10.27 5.79 19.69
N GLY A 502 10.14 7.08 19.97
CA GLY A 502 10.62 7.71 21.21
C GLY A 502 9.49 8.40 21.97
N ASP A 503 9.84 9.26 22.93
CA ASP A 503 8.84 9.95 23.77
C ASP A 503 8.03 11.03 23.03
N PHE A 504 8.42 11.37 21.80
CA PHE A 504 7.73 12.34 20.95
C PHE A 504 7.58 11.87 19.50
N THR A 505 6.64 12.52 18.80
CA THR A 505 6.42 12.44 17.35
C THR A 505 6.56 13.83 16.74
N VAL A 506 6.88 13.90 15.44
CA VAL A 506 7.10 15.16 14.72
C VAL A 506 6.06 15.33 13.62
N ASN A 507 5.52 16.54 13.49
CA ASN A 507 4.66 16.94 12.37
C ASN A 507 5.50 17.40 11.18
N VAL A 508 6.03 16.44 10.42
CA VAL A 508 7.01 16.74 9.36
C VAL A 508 6.35 17.31 8.11
N GLN A 509 5.09 16.97 7.80
CA GLN A 509 4.38 17.73 6.76
C GLN A 509 4.16 19.19 7.21
N GLY A 510 3.85 19.42 8.48
CA GLY A 510 3.81 20.77 9.07
C GLY A 510 5.13 21.51 8.85
N LEU A 511 6.27 20.90 9.20
CA LEU A 511 7.60 21.49 8.98
C LEU A 511 7.85 21.79 7.49
N SER A 512 7.56 20.87 6.58
CA SER A 512 7.71 21.08 5.12
C SER A 512 6.86 22.25 4.58
N ARG A 513 5.78 22.59 5.29
CA ARG A 513 4.87 23.71 5.00
C ARG A 513 5.13 24.96 5.88
N GLY A 514 6.30 25.04 6.52
CA GLY A 514 6.74 26.22 7.28
C GLY A 514 6.21 26.34 8.72
N MET A 515 5.73 25.24 9.33
CA MET A 515 5.33 25.23 10.74
C MET A 515 6.52 25.53 11.66
N PHE A 516 6.31 26.40 12.66
CA PHE A 516 7.34 26.71 13.67
C PHE A 516 7.77 25.46 14.45
N PRO A 517 9.09 25.13 14.55
CA PRO A 517 9.53 23.82 15.02
C PRO A 517 8.99 23.37 16.38
N LEU A 518 8.89 24.26 17.38
CA LEU A 518 8.37 23.88 18.70
C LEU A 518 6.87 23.51 18.69
N LYS A 519 6.12 23.83 17.63
CA LYS A 519 4.73 23.37 17.43
C LYS A 519 4.64 22.05 16.65
N ALA A 520 5.75 21.55 16.10
CA ALA A 520 5.78 20.28 15.39
C ALA A 520 6.02 19.07 16.31
N PHE A 521 6.43 19.26 17.57
CA PHE A 521 6.70 18.17 18.52
C PHE A 521 5.49 17.85 19.40
N TYR A 522 5.10 16.58 19.45
CA TYR A 522 3.97 16.08 20.24
C TYR A 522 4.39 14.89 21.11
N TRP A 523 4.00 14.88 22.39
CA TRP A 523 4.61 14.05 23.41
C TRP A 523 3.68 12.97 23.98
N GLY A 524 4.23 11.78 24.25
CA GLY A 524 3.51 10.65 24.86
C GLY A 524 2.38 10.06 24.00
N HIS A 525 1.58 9.14 24.56
CA HIS A 525 0.57 8.40 23.79
C HIS A 525 -0.61 9.29 23.32
N ALA A 526 -1.06 10.24 24.14
CA ALA A 526 -2.11 11.18 23.76
C ALA A 526 -1.61 12.17 22.69
N GLY A 527 -0.44 12.78 22.92
CA GLY A 527 0.19 13.65 21.92
C GLY A 527 0.49 12.91 20.62
N ALA A 528 0.86 11.64 20.67
CA ALA A 528 0.90 10.77 19.49
C ALA A 528 -0.49 10.70 18.85
N ARG A 529 -1.53 10.15 19.49
CA ARG A 529 -2.91 10.03 18.95
C ARG A 529 -3.47 11.34 18.38
N ASP A 530 -3.10 12.50 18.92
CA ASP A 530 -3.58 13.82 18.44
C ASP A 530 -2.73 14.40 17.30
N ASN A 531 -1.40 14.31 17.39
CA ASN A 531 -0.52 14.59 16.24
C ASN A 531 -0.95 13.73 15.06
N TYR A 532 -1.18 12.46 15.35
CA TYR A 532 -1.60 11.43 14.43
C TYR A 532 -3.01 11.75 13.89
N SER A 533 -4.02 12.04 14.70
CA SER A 533 -5.33 12.51 14.18
C SER A 533 -5.22 13.75 13.27
N LEU A 534 -4.29 14.67 13.54
CA LEU A 534 -4.00 15.82 12.67
C LEU A 534 -3.19 15.42 11.42
N GLN A 535 -2.34 14.42 11.53
CA GLN A 535 -1.44 13.87 10.52
C GLN A 535 -1.97 12.59 9.84
N ILE A 536 -3.21 12.09 9.96
CA ILE A 536 -3.72 11.14 8.92
C ILE A 536 -4.18 11.88 7.66
N LYS A 537 -4.07 13.20 7.76
CA LYS A 537 -3.38 14.04 6.78
C LYS A 537 -1.82 13.97 6.96
N ASN A 538 -1.13 12.84 6.66
CA ASN A 538 0.37 12.52 6.65
C ASN A 538 1.28 12.37 8.00
N TYR A 539 1.71 11.17 8.60
CA TYR A 539 2.53 10.91 9.91
C TYR A 539 4.06 10.42 9.78
N LEU A 540 4.75 10.07 10.93
CA LEU A 540 6.10 9.52 11.41
C LEU A 540 6.61 7.98 11.74
N LYS A 541 6.17 7.01 12.64
CA LYS A 541 6.93 5.69 12.99
C LYS A 541 6.72 4.77 14.27
N LYS A 542 7.64 3.77 14.57
CA LYS A 542 7.53 2.44 15.34
C LYS A 542 8.87 1.70 15.77
N LYS A 543 9.18 1.32 17.06
CA LYS A 543 10.35 0.40 17.49
C LYS A 543 10.03 -0.99 18.11
N ALA A 544 10.52 -2.12 17.56
CA ALA A 544 10.08 -3.48 17.94
C ALA A 544 11.16 -4.55 18.25
N PHE A 545 11.81 -5.09 17.20
CA PHE A 545 11.98 -6.55 17.04
C PHE A 545 12.91 -7.29 18.03
N THR A 546 13.92 -6.63 18.60
CA THR A 546 14.97 -7.30 19.41
C THR A 546 14.59 -7.59 20.87
N SER A 547 13.34 -7.33 21.27
CA SER A 547 12.94 -7.29 22.69
C SER A 547 11.69 -8.10 23.06
N ASP A 548 11.01 -8.68 22.06
CA ASP A 548 9.65 -9.26 22.14
C ASP A 548 8.60 -8.33 22.81
N ASN A 549 8.91 -7.04 22.96
CA ASN A 549 8.07 -6.05 23.63
C ASN A 549 7.32 -5.21 22.60
N TRP A 550 6.25 -5.78 22.06
CA TRP A 550 5.40 -5.19 21.01
C TRP A 550 4.55 -3.99 21.46
N LEU A 551 4.72 -3.49 22.69
CA LEU A 551 3.90 -2.43 23.30
C LEU A 551 3.87 -1.15 22.45
N TRP A 552 5.01 -0.70 21.93
CA TRP A 552 5.05 0.50 21.10
C TRP A 552 4.40 0.28 19.73
N GLN A 553 4.46 -0.93 19.18
CA GLN A 553 3.90 -1.30 17.88
C GLN A 553 2.39 -1.25 17.98
N THR A 554 1.87 -1.87 19.03
CA THR A 554 0.46 -1.86 19.42
C THR A 554 -0.05 -0.43 19.59
N ARG A 555 0.70 0.44 20.29
CA ARG A 555 0.36 1.87 20.45
C ARG A 555 0.33 2.66 19.14
N ILE A 556 1.26 2.39 18.23
CA ILE A 556 1.34 3.09 16.93
C ILE A 556 0.26 2.58 15.98
N MET A 557 0.01 1.28 15.91
CA MET A 557 -1.10 0.73 15.13
C MET A 557 -2.44 1.22 15.69
N ASP A 558 -2.61 1.33 17.01
CA ASP A 558 -3.78 1.97 17.62
C ASP A 558 -3.92 3.44 17.24
N ALA A 559 -2.87 4.24 17.41
CA ALA A 559 -2.91 5.66 17.10
C ALA A 559 -3.03 5.94 15.58
N MET A 560 -2.50 5.05 14.74
CA MET A 560 -2.71 5.03 13.28
C MET A 560 -4.17 4.76 12.93
N ILE A 561 -4.70 3.64 13.41
CA ILE A 561 -6.07 3.26 13.05
C ILE A 561 -7.10 4.19 13.71
N THR A 562 -6.82 4.76 14.89
CA THR A 562 -7.62 5.84 15.50
C THR A 562 -7.73 7.06 14.56
N GLY A 563 -6.68 7.40 13.81
CA GLY A 563 -6.69 8.49 12.83
C GLY A 563 -7.60 8.19 11.63
N LEU A 564 -7.57 6.96 11.11
CA LEU A 564 -8.44 6.48 10.02
C LEU A 564 -9.91 6.43 10.48
N GLU A 565 -10.13 5.92 11.69
CA GLU A 565 -11.42 5.85 12.37
C GLU A 565 -12.08 7.22 12.52
N ARG A 566 -11.35 8.19 13.09
CA ARG A 566 -11.80 9.59 13.22
C ARG A 566 -11.98 10.28 11.87
N SER A 567 -11.34 9.79 10.80
CA SER A 567 -11.46 10.33 9.44
C SER A 567 -12.66 9.77 8.66
N LEU A 568 -13.28 8.69 9.17
CA LEU A 568 -14.38 7.97 8.52
C LEU A 568 -14.04 7.56 7.08
N VAL A 569 -12.87 6.94 6.92
CA VAL A 569 -12.37 6.40 5.64
C VAL A 569 -12.21 4.88 5.72
N GLY A 570 -12.47 4.21 4.60
CA GLY A 570 -12.05 2.82 4.41
C GLY A 570 -10.54 2.73 4.16
N TYR A 571 -9.95 1.56 4.42
CA TYR A 571 -8.49 1.39 4.30
C TYR A 571 -8.05 -0.07 4.10
N THR A 572 -6.86 -0.24 3.52
CA THR A 572 -6.14 -1.52 3.42
C THR A 572 -4.75 -1.40 4.04
N LEU A 573 -4.49 -2.12 5.15
CA LEU A 573 -3.24 -2.02 5.91
C LEU A 573 -2.07 -2.69 5.17
N TRP A 574 -0.85 -2.13 5.29
CA TRP A 574 0.39 -2.76 4.83
C TRP A 574 1.10 -3.49 5.98
N CYS A 575 1.26 -4.82 5.95
CA CYS A 575 0.69 -5.78 5.00
C CYS A 575 0.29 -7.09 5.70
N TYR A 576 -0.53 -7.90 5.03
CA TYR A 576 -0.65 -9.32 5.37
C TYR A 576 0.26 -10.10 4.43
N ASN A 577 1.47 -10.43 4.88
CA ASN A 577 2.35 -11.32 4.14
C ASN A 577 2.21 -12.76 4.69
N PRO A 578 1.62 -13.70 3.92
CA PRO A 578 1.40 -15.07 4.38
C PRO A 578 2.71 -15.86 4.53
N SER A 579 3.78 -15.44 3.86
CA SER A 579 5.10 -16.07 3.89
C SER A 579 5.99 -15.51 5.01
N HIS A 580 5.52 -14.55 5.81
CA HIS A 580 6.31 -13.93 6.88
C HIS A 580 6.60 -14.89 8.03
N ASP A 581 7.83 -14.85 8.54
CA ASP A 581 8.17 -15.31 9.89
C ASP A 581 9.06 -14.29 10.63
N ASP A 582 9.14 -14.42 11.95
CA ASP A 582 9.83 -13.46 12.83
C ASP A 582 11.37 -13.50 12.75
N GLU A 583 11.96 -14.41 11.96
CA GLU A 583 13.41 -14.55 11.77
C GLU A 583 13.86 -14.04 10.39
N THR A 584 13.23 -14.51 9.31
CA THR A 584 13.58 -14.14 7.92
C THR A 584 13.03 -12.79 7.50
N GLY A 585 11.94 -12.35 8.13
CA GLY A 585 11.20 -11.18 7.69
C GLY A 585 10.12 -11.56 6.68
N ASP A 586 9.80 -10.66 5.76
CA ASP A 586 8.72 -10.85 4.78
C ASP A 586 9.24 -11.29 3.39
N ASN A 587 10.51 -11.69 3.33
CA ASN A 587 11.26 -12.19 2.18
C ASN A 587 11.31 -11.24 0.98
N TRP A 588 11.31 -9.92 1.27
CA TRP A 588 11.54 -8.85 0.31
C TRP A 588 12.38 -7.73 0.96
N ASN A 589 13.60 -7.52 0.48
CA ASN A 589 14.56 -6.43 0.82
C ASN A 589 14.88 -6.10 2.30
N GLY A 590 14.37 -6.88 3.26
CA GLY A 590 14.54 -6.65 4.71
C GLY A 590 13.49 -5.75 5.37
N GLU A 591 12.38 -5.41 4.69
CA GLU A 591 11.32 -4.53 5.22
C GLU A 591 10.08 -5.26 5.78
N SER A 592 10.32 -6.12 6.77
CA SER A 592 9.25 -6.73 7.58
C SER A 592 8.28 -5.70 8.18
N PHE A 593 7.13 -5.56 7.52
CA PHE A 593 5.97 -4.80 7.99
C PHE A 593 4.73 -5.67 8.23
N SER A 594 4.80 -6.99 8.00
CA SER A 594 3.71 -7.91 8.34
C SER A 594 3.44 -7.93 9.85
N TRP A 595 2.17 -8.00 10.25
CA TRP A 595 1.79 -8.25 11.66
C TRP A 595 1.55 -9.75 11.92
N PHE A 596 1.13 -10.50 10.89
CA PHE A 596 0.98 -11.94 10.89
C PHE A 596 2.32 -12.63 10.57
N SER A 597 2.71 -13.61 11.37
CA SER A 597 3.88 -14.48 11.21
C SER A 597 3.45 -15.94 11.27
N ARG A 598 3.97 -16.80 10.38
CA ARG A 598 3.78 -18.26 10.42
C ARG A 598 4.19 -18.86 11.76
N LYS A 599 5.25 -18.34 12.39
CA LYS A 599 5.78 -18.83 13.68
C LYS A 599 4.88 -18.49 14.88
N ARG A 600 4.02 -17.47 14.75
CA ARG A 600 3.01 -17.05 15.75
C ARG A 600 1.57 -17.44 15.38
N ALA A 601 1.37 -18.02 14.20
CA ALA A 601 0.07 -18.45 13.72
C ALA A 601 -0.47 -19.60 14.57
N LEU A 602 -1.78 -19.61 14.84
CA LEU A 602 -2.44 -20.78 15.40
C LEU A 602 -2.94 -21.67 14.25
N PRO A 603 -2.95 -23.01 14.44
CA PRO A 603 -3.45 -23.94 13.43
C PRO A 603 -4.96 -23.73 13.19
N PRO A 604 -5.53 -24.20 12.05
CA PRO A 604 -6.91 -23.97 11.66
C PRO A 604 -7.99 -24.15 12.74
N PHE A 605 -7.81 -25.14 13.63
CA PHE A 605 -8.74 -25.48 14.70
C PHE A 605 -8.65 -24.56 15.94
N LEU A 606 -7.60 -23.73 16.05
CA LEU A 606 -7.40 -22.75 17.13
C LEU A 606 -7.54 -21.29 16.66
N LEU A 607 -7.88 -21.04 15.39
CA LEU A 607 -8.09 -19.69 14.82
C LEU A 607 -9.15 -18.83 15.53
N TYR A 608 -9.95 -19.42 16.43
CA TYR A 608 -10.83 -18.67 17.34
C TYR A 608 -10.04 -17.77 18.31
N TYR A 609 -8.86 -18.23 18.76
CA TYR A 609 -8.02 -17.54 19.74
C TYR A 609 -6.93 -16.63 19.12
N GLU A 610 -6.69 -16.73 17.81
CA GLU A 610 -5.67 -15.94 17.12
C GLU A 610 -6.20 -14.53 16.79
N GLN A 611 -6.10 -13.56 17.70
CA GLN A 611 -6.45 -12.14 17.41
C GLN A 611 -5.42 -11.17 18.02
N THR A 612 -4.75 -10.40 17.15
CA THR A 612 -3.69 -9.46 17.56
C THR A 612 -4.26 -8.07 17.90
N CYS A 613 -4.06 -7.62 19.14
CA CYS A 613 -4.91 -6.65 19.85
C CYS A 613 -5.00 -5.21 19.33
N SER A 614 -4.09 -4.75 18.45
CA SER A 614 -4.12 -3.37 17.96
C SER A 614 -4.83 -3.18 16.62
N VAL A 615 -4.80 -4.21 15.75
CA VAL A 615 -5.29 -4.14 14.37
C VAL A 615 -6.71 -4.69 14.22
N VAL A 616 -7.07 -5.68 15.04
CA VAL A 616 -8.42 -6.26 15.10
C VAL A 616 -9.29 -5.39 16.03
N ARG A 617 -10.25 -4.65 15.46
CA ARG A 617 -11.00 -3.57 16.14
C ARG A 617 -12.47 -3.60 15.73
N PRO A 618 -13.41 -3.16 16.59
CA PRO A 618 -14.81 -3.01 16.19
C PRO A 618 -14.98 -1.87 15.18
N TYR A 619 -15.95 -1.98 14.28
CA TYR A 619 -16.27 -0.90 13.33
C TYR A 619 -17.67 -1.00 12.71
N PRO A 620 -18.30 0.14 12.33
CA PRO A 620 -19.52 0.15 11.53
C PRO A 620 -19.20 -0.37 10.12
N ALA A 621 -19.57 -1.61 9.83
CA ALA A 621 -19.38 -2.22 8.53
C ALA A 621 -20.43 -1.71 7.55
N LYS A 622 -21.71 -1.72 7.92
CA LYS A 622 -22.80 -1.17 7.08
C LYS A 622 -23.68 -0.25 7.92
N THR A 623 -23.75 1.03 7.58
CA THR A 623 -24.55 2.03 8.31
C THR A 623 -25.86 2.32 7.60
N ALA A 624 -26.99 2.16 8.29
CA ALA A 624 -28.30 2.62 7.84
C ALA A 624 -28.41 4.15 8.00
N GLY A 625 -27.68 4.88 7.15
CA GLY A 625 -27.48 6.31 7.23
C GLY A 625 -26.02 6.71 7.02
N ILE A 626 -25.71 7.98 7.34
CA ILE A 626 -24.43 8.64 7.06
C ILE A 626 -23.61 8.70 8.36
N PRO A 627 -22.43 8.06 8.41
CA PRO A 627 -21.52 8.15 9.56
C PRO A 627 -21.12 9.59 9.90
N LEU A 628 -21.19 9.97 11.18
CA LEU A 628 -20.80 11.30 11.69
C LEU A 628 -19.56 11.25 12.58
N ARG A 629 -19.42 10.18 13.39
CA ARG A 629 -18.29 9.98 14.30
C ARG A 629 -18.14 8.50 14.66
N PHE A 630 -16.90 8.02 14.73
CA PHE A 630 -16.57 6.74 15.34
C PHE A 630 -15.34 6.91 16.24
N GLU A 631 -15.40 6.37 17.45
CA GLU A 631 -14.29 6.35 18.41
C GLU A 631 -14.22 4.98 19.11
N TYR A 632 -13.01 4.46 19.31
CA TYR A 632 -12.74 3.22 20.01
C TYR A 632 -11.60 3.42 21.02
N GLU A 633 -11.76 2.85 22.22
CA GLU A 633 -10.75 2.85 23.27
C GLU A 633 -10.26 1.42 23.53
N MET A 634 -9.09 1.11 22.95
CA MET A 634 -8.48 -0.22 22.96
C MET A 634 -8.24 -0.79 24.36
N ASN A 635 -7.98 0.06 25.37
CA ASN A 635 -7.72 -0.42 26.74
C ASN A 635 -8.99 -0.91 27.47
N THR A 636 -10.18 -0.51 27.02
CA THR A 636 -11.46 -0.95 27.59
C THR A 636 -12.24 -1.87 26.64
N GLY A 637 -12.00 -1.79 25.34
CA GLY A 637 -12.84 -2.40 24.31
C GLY A 637 -14.13 -1.62 24.02
N SER A 638 -14.37 -0.49 24.69
CA SER A 638 -15.55 0.35 24.45
C SER A 638 -15.42 1.16 23.16
N PHE A 639 -16.52 1.32 22.43
CA PHE A 639 -16.61 2.22 21.28
C PHE A 639 -17.85 3.12 21.37
N THR A 640 -17.87 4.18 20.57
CA THR A 640 -19.03 5.06 20.35
C THR A 640 -19.17 5.31 18.85
N PHE A 641 -20.38 5.14 18.34
CA PHE A 641 -20.74 5.44 16.96
C PHE A 641 -21.92 6.43 16.92
N GLU A 642 -21.83 7.43 16.04
CA GLU A 642 -22.87 8.43 15.79
C GLU A 642 -23.11 8.53 14.27
N TRP A 643 -24.37 8.49 13.84
CA TRP A 643 -24.77 8.56 12.43
C TRP A 643 -26.06 9.38 12.25
N ALA A 644 -26.37 9.80 11.03
CA ALA A 644 -27.62 10.48 10.67
C ALA A 644 -28.41 9.73 9.61
N ASN A 645 -29.74 9.81 9.67
CA ASN A 645 -30.61 9.45 8.55
C ASN A 645 -30.35 10.40 7.37
N ALA A 646 -30.19 9.87 6.17
CA ALA A 646 -30.10 10.65 4.93
C ALA A 646 -31.39 11.48 4.67
N ASP A 647 -31.26 12.65 4.05
CA ASP A 647 -32.35 13.33 3.35
C ASP A 647 -32.08 13.26 1.83
N SER A 648 -33.07 12.81 1.06
CA SER A 648 -33.02 12.78 -0.41
C SER A 648 -32.99 14.18 -1.04
N LYS A 649 -33.36 15.23 -0.31
CA LYS A 649 -33.33 16.61 -0.82
C LYS A 649 -31.89 17.08 -1.00
N GLU A 650 -31.61 17.68 -2.15
CA GLU A 650 -30.42 18.49 -2.34
C GLU A 650 -30.55 19.79 -1.55
N GLU A 651 -29.59 20.10 -0.67
CA GLU A 651 -29.54 21.40 -0.01
C GLU A 651 -28.91 22.44 -0.93
N THR A 652 -29.72 23.39 -1.39
CA THR A 652 -29.26 24.57 -2.12
C THR A 652 -28.56 25.56 -1.20
N GLY A 653 -27.36 25.19 -0.71
CA GLY A 653 -26.45 26.04 0.05
C GLY A 653 -26.14 25.57 1.47
N GLN A 654 -25.12 24.71 1.62
CA GLN A 654 -24.36 24.58 2.87
C GLN A 654 -22.89 24.98 2.67
N ALA A 655 -22.23 25.36 3.77
CA ALA A 655 -20.83 25.78 3.77
C ALA A 655 -19.86 24.58 3.73
N ASN A 656 -18.59 24.87 3.35
CA ASN A 656 -17.43 23.97 3.31
C ASN A 656 -17.59 22.63 4.08
N PRO A 657 -18.02 21.54 3.42
CA PRO A 657 -18.26 20.26 4.07
C PRO A 657 -16.96 19.66 4.63
N SER A 658 -17.08 18.87 5.71
CA SER A 658 -15.93 18.29 6.40
C SER A 658 -16.22 16.89 6.94
N VAL A 659 -15.20 16.23 7.51
CA VAL A 659 -15.40 14.92 8.18
C VAL A 659 -16.35 15.02 9.38
N ALA A 660 -16.25 16.09 10.17
CA ALA A 660 -17.08 16.30 11.36
C ALA A 660 -18.47 16.90 11.05
N SER A 661 -18.67 17.34 9.81
CA SER A 661 -19.95 17.85 9.30
C SER A 661 -20.06 17.45 7.82
N PRO A 662 -20.34 16.16 7.54
CA PRO A 662 -20.62 15.71 6.19
C PRO A 662 -22.01 16.21 5.76
N PRO A 663 -22.26 16.39 4.45
CA PRO A 663 -23.62 16.59 3.95
C PRO A 663 -24.51 15.44 4.38
N ILE A 664 -25.70 15.76 4.89
CA ILE A 664 -26.78 14.78 5.16
C ILE A 664 -27.76 14.66 4.00
N SER A 665 -27.69 15.62 3.07
CA SER A 665 -28.50 15.83 1.88
C SER A 665 -27.93 15.12 0.65
N GLY A 666 -28.82 14.75 -0.29
CA GLY A 666 -28.47 14.12 -1.57
C GLY A 666 -28.10 12.63 -1.52
N HIS A 667 -27.87 12.06 -0.33
CA HIS A 667 -27.53 10.65 -0.16
C HIS A 667 -28.75 9.72 -0.41
N PRO A 668 -28.57 8.51 -0.98
CA PRO A 668 -29.62 7.51 -1.05
C PRO A 668 -30.31 7.27 0.30
N ILE A 669 -31.65 7.25 0.31
CA ILE A 669 -32.43 6.84 1.48
C ILE A 669 -32.26 5.34 1.70
N ALA A 670 -31.94 4.95 2.94
CA ALA A 670 -31.82 3.55 3.30
C ALA A 670 -33.19 2.83 3.21
N SER A 671 -33.22 1.72 2.47
CA SER A 671 -34.35 0.77 2.48
C SER A 671 -34.17 -0.30 3.56
N ALA A 672 -32.92 -0.65 3.90
CA ALA A 672 -32.58 -1.46 5.06
C ALA A 672 -32.19 -0.56 6.25
N TRP A 673 -32.97 -0.61 7.33
CA TRP A 673 -32.79 0.21 8.54
C TRP A 673 -31.93 -0.47 9.62
N GLU A 674 -31.19 -1.51 9.23
CA GLU A 674 -30.29 -2.28 10.09
C GLU A 674 -28.83 -1.85 9.84
N THR A 675 -28.20 -1.40 10.92
CA THR A 675 -26.76 -1.06 10.97
C THR A 675 -25.98 -2.26 11.49
N GLU A 676 -25.01 -2.72 10.70
CA GLU A 676 -24.09 -3.82 11.01
C GLU A 676 -22.78 -3.25 11.57
N ILE A 677 -22.45 -3.54 12.83
CA ILE A 677 -21.18 -3.18 13.48
C ILE A 677 -20.40 -4.47 13.76
N PHE A 678 -19.24 -4.65 13.13
CA PHE A 678 -18.31 -5.73 13.48
C PHE A 678 -17.78 -5.51 14.90
N ILE A 679 -17.76 -6.57 15.72
CA ILE A 679 -17.20 -6.60 17.08
C ILE A 679 -16.30 -7.83 17.21
N PRO A 680 -14.97 -7.67 17.38
CA PRO A 680 -14.05 -8.79 17.59
C PRO A 680 -14.46 -9.68 18.77
N SER A 681 -14.41 -11.01 18.62
CA SER A 681 -14.70 -11.91 19.74
C SER A 681 -13.71 -11.74 20.89
N MET A 682 -12.46 -11.32 20.62
CA MET A 682 -11.49 -10.99 21.67
C MET A 682 -11.91 -9.82 22.58
N ILE A 683 -12.92 -9.01 22.20
CA ILE A 683 -13.51 -8.00 23.09
C ILE A 683 -14.86 -8.40 23.68
N THR A 684 -15.48 -9.50 23.23
CA THR A 684 -16.72 -10.04 23.84
C THR A 684 -16.49 -11.24 24.74
N ASP A 685 -15.38 -11.95 24.61
CA ASP A 685 -15.05 -13.11 25.43
C ASP A 685 -15.11 -12.76 26.94
N GLY A 686 -15.87 -13.56 27.70
CA GLY A 686 -16.17 -13.33 29.11
C GLY A 686 -16.96 -12.06 29.46
N ARG A 687 -17.46 -11.28 28.48
CA ARG A 687 -18.08 -9.95 28.66
C ARG A 687 -19.46 -9.84 28.03
N LYS A 688 -20.16 -8.72 28.29
CA LYS A 688 -21.48 -8.46 27.69
C LYS A 688 -21.46 -7.22 26.81
N VAL A 689 -21.87 -7.39 25.55
CA VAL A 689 -22.23 -6.25 24.69
C VAL A 689 -23.48 -5.58 25.25
N VAL A 690 -23.34 -4.33 25.67
CA VAL A 690 -24.40 -3.47 26.20
C VAL A 690 -24.34 -2.17 25.42
N VAL A 691 -25.41 -1.86 24.68
CA VAL A 691 -25.47 -0.64 23.86
C VAL A 691 -26.15 0.47 24.65
N ASP A 692 -25.42 1.53 24.93
CA ASP A 692 -25.94 2.76 25.53
C ASP A 692 -26.28 3.80 24.43
N GLY A 693 -27.24 4.68 24.72
CA GLY A 693 -27.54 5.86 23.89
C GLY A 693 -28.70 5.75 22.89
N LEU A 694 -29.31 4.57 22.76
CA LEU A 694 -30.48 4.31 21.91
C LEU A 694 -31.77 4.98 22.44
N GLU A 695 -32.71 5.30 21.55
CA GLU A 695 -34.01 5.89 21.91
C GLU A 695 -35.07 4.83 22.28
N PRO A 696 -36.12 5.20 23.04
CA PRO A 696 -37.27 4.31 23.26
C PRO A 696 -37.93 3.96 21.92
N GLY A 697 -37.86 2.69 21.51
CA GLY A 697 -38.32 2.18 20.21
C GLY A 697 -37.20 1.53 19.40
N ASP A 698 -35.96 1.96 19.59
CA ASP A 698 -34.78 1.34 18.97
C ASP A 698 -34.48 -0.04 19.58
N SER A 699 -33.80 -0.90 18.82
CA SER A 699 -33.44 -2.25 19.26
C SER A 699 -32.05 -2.67 18.78
N TYR A 700 -31.43 -3.62 19.49
CA TYR A 700 -30.14 -4.21 19.12
C TYR A 700 -30.07 -5.71 19.40
N VAL A 701 -29.25 -6.42 18.62
CA VAL A 701 -28.94 -7.84 18.79
C VAL A 701 -27.44 -8.04 18.55
N HIS A 702 -26.75 -8.68 19.49
CA HIS A 702 -25.37 -9.13 19.29
C HIS A 702 -25.35 -10.61 18.88
N ASP A 703 -24.88 -10.89 17.67
CA ASP A 703 -24.59 -12.25 17.19
C ASP A 703 -23.07 -12.49 17.32
N GLU A 704 -22.71 -13.21 18.38
CA GLU A 704 -21.32 -13.53 18.71
C GLU A 704 -20.69 -14.50 17.70
N GLN A 705 -21.47 -15.40 17.09
CA GLN A 705 -20.96 -16.29 16.04
C GLN A 705 -20.61 -15.50 14.77
N ARG A 706 -21.38 -14.44 14.47
CA ARG A 706 -21.06 -13.50 13.39
C ARG A 706 -20.08 -12.41 13.80
N GLN A 707 -19.65 -12.32 15.06
CA GLN A 707 -18.86 -11.19 15.55
C GLN A 707 -19.51 -9.84 15.15
N THR A 708 -20.83 -9.73 15.25
CA THR A 708 -21.61 -8.60 14.69
C THR A 708 -22.71 -8.15 15.65
N LEU A 709 -22.74 -6.85 15.93
CA LEU A 709 -23.84 -6.14 16.56
C LEU A 709 -24.72 -5.51 15.49
N PHE A 710 -26.00 -5.88 15.49
CA PHE A 710 -27.05 -5.28 14.69
C PHE A 710 -27.78 -4.23 15.52
N ILE A 711 -28.01 -3.04 14.96
CA ILE A 711 -28.84 -1.97 15.55
C ILE A 711 -29.90 -1.56 14.54
N VAL A 712 -31.16 -1.53 14.97
CA VAL A 712 -32.32 -1.08 14.17
C VAL A 712 -32.99 0.08 14.89
N THR A 713 -33.10 1.23 14.23
CA THR A 713 -33.73 2.43 14.80
C THR A 713 -35.17 2.61 14.33
N GLU A 714 -36.05 3.06 15.23
CA GLU A 714 -37.46 3.33 14.91
C GLU A 714 -37.63 4.72 14.26
N ASN A 715 -36.82 5.70 14.68
CA ASN A 715 -36.97 7.08 14.22
C ASN A 715 -36.32 7.29 12.83
N ARG A 716 -37.13 7.12 11.78
CA ARG A 716 -36.73 7.21 10.35
C ARG A 716 -36.80 8.62 9.75
N THR A 717 -36.97 9.65 10.58
CA THR A 717 -37.06 11.05 10.12
C THR A 717 -35.75 11.49 9.45
N ALA A 718 -35.80 12.12 8.29
CA ALA A 718 -34.61 12.62 7.59
C ALA A 718 -33.78 13.57 8.48
N GLY A 719 -32.45 13.47 8.43
CA GLY A 719 -31.53 14.27 9.26
C GLY A 719 -31.50 13.93 10.76
N LYS A 720 -32.38 13.04 11.25
CA LYS A 720 -32.32 12.52 12.63
C LYS A 720 -30.95 11.90 12.91
N ARG A 721 -30.32 12.33 14.00
CA ARG A 721 -29.08 11.75 14.51
C ARG A 721 -29.36 10.64 15.52
N HIS A 722 -28.58 9.58 15.42
CA HIS A 722 -28.59 8.41 16.30
C HIS A 722 -27.23 8.23 16.97
N LYS A 723 -27.21 7.54 18.09
CA LYS A 723 -25.99 7.21 18.84
C LYS A 723 -26.10 5.82 19.42
N GLY A 724 -25.03 5.03 19.30
CA GLY A 724 -24.96 3.71 19.87
C GLY A 724 -23.51 3.27 20.09
N GLY A 725 -23.27 2.53 21.16
CA GLY A 725 -22.00 1.85 21.39
C GLY A 725 -21.91 1.25 22.78
N GLY A 726 -20.97 0.33 22.95
CA GLY A 726 -20.61 -0.19 24.26
C GLY A 726 -20.22 -1.67 24.28
N VAL A 727 -19.26 -1.95 25.15
CA VAL A 727 -18.90 -3.26 25.69
C VAL A 727 -18.61 -3.01 27.16
N ARG A 728 -19.13 -3.84 28.06
CA ARG A 728 -18.93 -3.72 29.51
C ARG A 728 -18.52 -5.07 30.10
#